data_AF-A0A971ZTG3-F1
#
_entry.id   AF-A0A971ZTG3-F1
#
_cell.length_a   1.000
_cell.length_b   1.000
_cell.length_c   1.000
_cell.angle_alpha   90.00
_cell.angle_beta   90.00
_cell.angle_gamma   90.00
#
_symmetry.space_group_name_H-M   'P 1'
#
loop_
_entity.id
_entity.type
_entity.pdbx_description
1 polymer ?
#
loop_
_entity_poly.entity_id
_entity_poly.type
_entity_poly.pdbx_seq_one_letter_code
_entity_poly.pdbx_strand_id
1 'polypeptide(L)'
;MMRLMILVISSILAAGPAMAREIRPVDIHVTGETADGHPAAMMLDGNPDTYAELLDDTRGGNSQETFPPLGNSPVTASFVLDMGHARTTVGMRLVSQPSRWLARMAHSVTVFTCSDSRGTTDVRVIADKTVLPVTFCGDSAFVTWPPVTARFFGVCVNESYEGAINSVGEYMTWLNNPNRAIWGLPHSGDGRHFVTDIAEVTLFDREPEDFPRPNSPDTAYPRARLEKDWLLQDAGFDGFARAFTSTDDAELEKRMVARVASELSDPGDLDLPRAPGCDPQWRSLYLRLCEKRRAQRLRNVTQHATQIVYTKHYTFGCNATLGSTEHVTDDLTDGRPRNWTKGGQLCMLTIRPDGSVTNEVLVDKPEGCVRDPNLSYDGRRLVFSMRDSYNDNVYYNPQRYSASFRAPLPWDAYEKRRGDDYHLYVMDLETRAITQITRSPVMDGLVVPCAEVEPCFTSDDRIVFQSTRCEQVTPCHQTLVANLYICDADGGNLRRLAFDGAATFYPQQLDDGRILYTRWEYNDRNARFQQSLFSMHPDGTAQTEYYGNSSFYPTSLLHFRPIPSSTQVIGIVSGHHVHQTGKLVIIDRRKGTQGDTGIEYVAGSAIGEEPGRHASNYANDPRLVEDRGVVAIDAFGQFGPQWQYPYAFDQEHYLVTFLPEGTLIHKSGVNPNFGVYYQTASGQRELLAYDPAVECSQPVAVMARNAAHLRGSYVDFSKSYGDFYVQDVYLGPGLEGVPRGTIKKLRVVGIECRPMYLHTGHMHCPCDIQFEPFIPYVGDMSGEAVTAGGAWDIKHVLGEVDVAPDGSCAFEVPANNSVYFQLLDERGRCVQTMRSWTMVMPGETIACVGCHEGKQQAGQVTQSAVFGNVQRLRPMAGQPPHPLLARLDRDGLLASAGNYLGVNSRRSCDPDSPTEGFSFVRQIQPILDTHCVRCHDGSPHAAERMNLGSEEFIDFREGSGRRFSKSYAALTAGGRQTAMLNWYSATGRSAMLPPRAIGSTQSKIMEYLEPSHYGVMVSNEDKRLFACWIDLSIPFGGSYAEATNWSMEDRKIFEYHQDKREIFAWQEVSELRRQRNMPPPPVPDTKVIRMIHSAMPEGEGSEDSELLRVARE
;
A
#
# COMPACT_ATOMS: atom_id res chain seq x y z
N MET A 1 16.80 -45.44 -51.58
CA MET A 1 16.73 -45.59 -50.11
C MET A 1 16.91 -44.27 -49.37
N MET A 2 17.94 -43.46 -49.65
CA MET A 2 18.16 -42.15 -48.97
C MET A 2 17.01 -41.13 -49.12
N ARG A 3 16.34 -41.07 -50.28
CA ARG A 3 15.13 -40.23 -50.48
C ARG A 3 13.89 -40.73 -49.73
N LEU A 4 13.81 -42.02 -49.41
CA LEU A 4 12.70 -42.59 -48.63
C LEU A 4 12.92 -42.38 -47.13
N MET A 5 14.18 -42.40 -46.66
CA MET A 5 14.54 -42.03 -45.28
C MET A 5 14.32 -40.55 -44.98
N ILE A 6 14.61 -39.63 -45.92
CA ILE A 6 14.39 -38.20 -45.72
C ILE A 6 12.88 -37.86 -45.65
N LEU A 7 12.03 -38.53 -46.43
CA LEU A 7 10.58 -38.35 -46.37
C LEU A 7 9.96 -38.89 -45.07
N VAL A 8 10.48 -40.00 -44.53
CA VAL A 8 10.02 -40.58 -43.25
C VAL A 8 10.53 -39.78 -42.05
N ILE A 9 11.75 -39.24 -42.10
CA ILE A 9 12.29 -38.37 -41.03
C ILE A 9 11.60 -36.99 -41.04
N SER A 10 11.29 -36.41 -42.20
CA SER A 10 10.50 -35.17 -42.29
C SER A 10 9.04 -35.33 -41.87
N SER A 11 8.43 -36.52 -41.98
CA SER A 11 7.06 -36.76 -41.50
C SER A 11 6.99 -37.18 -40.03
N ILE A 12 8.07 -37.72 -39.46
CA ILE A 12 8.20 -37.94 -37.99
C ILE A 12 8.56 -36.65 -37.25
N LEU A 13 9.29 -35.71 -37.89
CA LEU A 13 9.55 -34.36 -37.35
C LEU A 13 8.40 -33.36 -37.58
N ALA A 14 7.46 -33.66 -38.48
CA ALA A 14 6.23 -32.87 -38.69
C ALA A 14 5.05 -33.30 -37.79
N ALA A 15 5.19 -34.41 -37.08
CA ALA A 15 4.29 -34.76 -35.99
C ALA A 15 4.73 -33.98 -34.75
N GLY A 16 4.35 -32.70 -34.69
CA GLY A 16 4.29 -31.98 -33.42
C GLY A 16 3.48 -32.80 -32.40
N PRO A 17 3.63 -32.53 -31.09
CA PRO A 17 2.78 -33.16 -30.09
C PRO A 17 1.32 -33.03 -30.55
N ALA A 18 0.60 -34.15 -30.64
CA ALA A 18 -0.79 -34.12 -31.10
C ALA A 18 -1.56 -33.07 -30.28
N MET A 19 -2.10 -32.05 -30.96
CA MET A 19 -2.82 -30.95 -30.33
C MET A 19 -3.98 -31.50 -29.49
N ALA A 20 -4.31 -30.81 -28.40
CA ALA A 20 -5.49 -31.14 -27.63
C ALA A 20 -6.72 -31.17 -28.54
N ARG A 21 -7.50 -32.24 -28.47
CA ARG A 21 -8.79 -32.27 -29.16
C ARG A 21 -9.80 -31.66 -28.21
N GLU A 22 -10.18 -30.42 -28.48
CA GLU A 22 -11.38 -29.85 -27.85
C GLU A 22 -12.63 -30.52 -28.44
N ILE A 23 -13.49 -30.96 -27.54
CA ILE A 23 -14.69 -31.72 -27.83
C ILE A 23 -15.87 -30.89 -27.33
N ARG A 24 -16.62 -30.33 -28.27
CA ARG A 24 -17.85 -29.61 -27.95
C ARG A 24 -18.97 -30.62 -27.62
N PRO A 25 -19.73 -30.40 -26.54
CA PRO A 25 -20.95 -31.17 -26.27
C PRO A 25 -21.96 -31.02 -27.42
N VAL A 26 -22.83 -32.03 -27.60
CA VAL A 26 -23.89 -31.99 -28.61
C VAL A 26 -25.22 -31.47 -28.06
N ASP A 27 -25.39 -31.49 -26.74
CA ASP A 27 -26.57 -30.99 -26.05
C ASP A 27 -26.23 -30.59 -24.60
N ILE A 28 -27.06 -29.76 -23.99
CA ILE A 28 -26.92 -29.30 -22.62
C ILE A 28 -28.28 -29.24 -21.90
N HIS A 29 -28.32 -29.78 -20.69
CA HIS A 29 -29.49 -29.71 -19.82
C HIS A 29 -29.17 -28.86 -18.58
N VAL A 30 -29.84 -27.73 -18.41
CA VAL A 30 -29.81 -26.91 -17.19
C VAL A 30 -30.94 -27.34 -16.25
N THR A 31 -30.67 -27.38 -14.94
CA THR A 31 -31.72 -27.72 -13.94
C THR A 31 -32.57 -26.51 -13.54
N GLY A 32 -31.99 -25.31 -13.56
CA GLY A 32 -32.69 -24.05 -13.26
C GLY A 32 -33.11 -23.25 -14.48
N GLU A 33 -33.33 -21.96 -14.25
CA GLU A 33 -33.77 -21.00 -15.27
C GLU A 33 -32.57 -20.29 -15.93
N THR A 34 -32.78 -19.85 -17.17
CA THR A 34 -31.84 -18.97 -17.89
C THR A 34 -32.53 -17.65 -18.21
N ALA A 35 -31.79 -16.55 -18.26
CA ALA A 35 -32.38 -15.25 -18.59
C ALA A 35 -32.94 -15.20 -20.02
N ASP A 36 -33.99 -14.40 -20.21
CA ASP A 36 -34.60 -14.16 -21.51
C ASP A 36 -33.56 -13.62 -22.52
N GLY A 37 -33.43 -14.29 -23.66
CA GLY A 37 -32.45 -13.94 -24.71
C GLY A 37 -31.06 -14.57 -24.54
N HIS A 38 -30.78 -15.23 -23.41
CA HIS A 38 -29.48 -15.85 -23.09
C HIS A 38 -29.61 -17.35 -22.70
N PRO A 39 -30.19 -18.21 -23.57
CA PRO A 39 -30.41 -19.62 -23.26
C PRO A 39 -29.10 -20.43 -23.19
N ALA A 40 -29.12 -21.54 -22.45
CA ALA A 40 -27.99 -22.45 -22.30
C ALA A 40 -27.37 -22.95 -23.61
N ALA A 41 -28.17 -23.04 -24.69
CA ALA A 41 -27.71 -23.47 -26.01
C ALA A 41 -26.61 -22.55 -26.60
N MET A 42 -26.53 -21.28 -26.15
CA MET A 42 -25.47 -20.37 -26.56
C MET A 42 -24.08 -20.85 -26.13
N MET A 43 -23.97 -21.64 -25.06
CA MET A 43 -22.68 -22.25 -24.66
C MET A 43 -22.11 -23.23 -25.70
N LEU A 44 -22.90 -23.65 -26.70
CA LEU A 44 -22.57 -24.66 -27.69
C LEU A 44 -22.57 -24.13 -29.14
N ASP A 45 -23.02 -22.90 -29.36
CA ASP A 45 -23.21 -22.38 -30.72
C ASP A 45 -21.88 -22.02 -31.42
N GLY A 46 -20.82 -21.80 -30.64
CA GLY A 46 -19.51 -21.38 -31.12
C GLY A 46 -19.46 -19.94 -31.62
N ASN A 47 -20.44 -19.13 -31.25
CA ASN A 47 -20.48 -17.71 -31.52
C ASN A 47 -19.91 -16.95 -30.33
N PRO A 48 -18.78 -16.24 -30.47
CA PRO A 48 -18.16 -15.51 -29.37
C PRO A 48 -18.96 -14.28 -28.90
N ASP A 49 -20.00 -13.86 -29.64
CA ASP A 49 -20.87 -12.73 -29.30
C ASP A 49 -22.06 -13.14 -28.41
N THR A 50 -22.30 -14.44 -28.22
CA THR A 50 -23.40 -14.97 -27.42
C THR A 50 -22.86 -15.55 -26.11
N TYR A 51 -23.73 -15.58 -25.11
CA TYR A 51 -23.45 -16.23 -23.84
C TYR A 51 -24.75 -16.66 -23.18
N ALA A 52 -24.69 -17.77 -22.47
CA ALA A 52 -25.77 -18.18 -21.59
C ALA A 52 -25.67 -17.43 -20.25
N GLU A 53 -26.80 -16.98 -19.73
CA GLU A 53 -26.93 -16.38 -18.40
C GLU A 53 -27.78 -17.31 -17.53
N LEU A 54 -27.12 -18.04 -16.64
CA LEU A 54 -27.73 -19.04 -15.75
C LEU A 54 -28.15 -18.36 -14.43
N LEU A 55 -29.41 -18.53 -14.01
CA LEU A 55 -29.97 -17.89 -12.82
C LEU A 55 -29.87 -18.79 -11.56
N ASP A 56 -29.78 -18.19 -10.38
CA ASP A 56 -29.62 -18.85 -9.07
C ASP A 56 -30.60 -20.02 -8.86
N ASP A 57 -30.10 -21.25 -8.96
CA ASP A 57 -30.86 -22.48 -8.73
C ASP A 57 -31.51 -22.53 -7.33
N THR A 58 -30.94 -21.84 -6.34
CA THR A 58 -31.41 -21.82 -4.95
C THR A 58 -32.65 -20.93 -4.75
N ARG A 59 -32.81 -19.90 -5.58
CA ARG A 59 -33.85 -18.87 -5.43
C ARG A 59 -34.83 -18.83 -6.60
N GLY A 60 -34.40 -19.24 -7.80
CA GLY A 60 -35.16 -19.24 -9.05
C GLY A 60 -35.40 -20.62 -9.68
N GLY A 61 -34.89 -21.72 -9.11
CA GLY A 61 -35.23 -23.07 -9.59
C GLY A 61 -36.73 -23.38 -9.46
N ASN A 62 -37.25 -24.26 -10.32
CA ASN A 62 -38.67 -24.68 -10.39
C ASN A 62 -39.34 -25.09 -9.05
N SER A 63 -38.56 -25.31 -7.98
CA SER A 63 -39.02 -25.44 -6.59
C SER A 63 -37.83 -25.34 -5.59
N GLN A 64 -38.02 -24.64 -4.47
CA GLN A 64 -37.05 -24.59 -3.34
C GLN A 64 -36.79 -25.96 -2.67
N GLU A 65 -37.58 -26.99 -3.00
CA GLU A 65 -37.42 -28.35 -2.49
C GLU A 65 -36.48 -29.21 -3.36
N THR A 66 -36.08 -28.72 -4.54
CA THR A 66 -35.31 -29.50 -5.53
C THR A 66 -33.87 -29.01 -5.54
N PHE A 67 -33.03 -29.50 -4.62
CA PHE A 67 -31.60 -29.23 -4.69
C PHE A 67 -30.96 -30.03 -5.84
N PRO A 68 -30.12 -29.41 -6.68
CA PRO A 68 -29.34 -30.15 -7.66
C PRO A 68 -28.40 -31.15 -6.95
N PRO A 69 -28.02 -32.25 -7.60
CA PRO A 69 -27.05 -33.21 -7.08
C PRO A 69 -25.79 -32.49 -6.57
N LEU A 70 -25.39 -32.75 -5.33
CA LEU A 70 -24.22 -32.16 -4.65
C LEU A 70 -24.38 -30.69 -4.18
N GLY A 71 -25.57 -30.10 -4.31
CA GLY A 71 -25.82 -28.71 -3.93
C GLY A 71 -26.03 -28.50 -2.42
N ASN A 72 -25.29 -27.56 -1.83
CA ASN A 72 -25.62 -26.91 -0.55
C ASN A 72 -25.81 -25.41 -0.82
N SER A 73 -26.86 -24.81 -0.28
CA SER A 73 -27.18 -23.38 -0.48
C SER A 73 -26.01 -22.45 -0.11
N PRO A 74 -25.68 -21.42 -0.93
CA PRO A 74 -26.23 -21.14 -2.27
C PRO A 74 -25.50 -21.94 -3.37
N VAL A 75 -26.25 -22.42 -4.37
CA VAL A 75 -25.73 -22.94 -5.65
C VAL A 75 -26.16 -21.98 -6.76
N THR A 76 -25.21 -21.45 -7.53
CA THR A 76 -25.55 -20.41 -8.52
C THR A 76 -26.11 -20.99 -9.81
N ALA A 77 -25.64 -22.16 -10.26
CA ALA A 77 -26.15 -22.81 -11.47
C ALA A 77 -25.73 -24.29 -11.54
N SER A 78 -26.53 -25.14 -12.17
CA SER A 78 -26.18 -26.54 -12.43
C SER A 78 -26.63 -27.00 -13.81
N PHE A 79 -25.76 -27.72 -14.51
CA PHE A 79 -26.02 -28.20 -15.86
C PHE A 79 -25.30 -29.50 -16.20
N VAL A 80 -25.82 -30.25 -17.16
CA VAL A 80 -25.29 -31.52 -17.64
C VAL A 80 -25.02 -31.44 -19.13
N LEU A 81 -23.80 -31.77 -19.53
CA LEU A 81 -23.31 -31.80 -20.91
C LEU A 81 -23.49 -33.22 -21.48
N ASP A 82 -24.13 -33.36 -22.64
CA ASP A 82 -24.18 -34.62 -23.39
C ASP A 82 -23.10 -34.63 -24.49
N MET A 83 -22.19 -35.59 -24.42
CA MET A 83 -21.15 -35.80 -25.44
C MET A 83 -21.62 -36.62 -26.64
N GLY A 84 -22.90 -37.02 -26.69
CA GLY A 84 -23.55 -37.86 -27.70
C GLY A 84 -23.19 -39.35 -27.60
N HIS A 85 -21.99 -39.64 -27.11
CA HIS A 85 -21.41 -40.96 -26.86
C HIS A 85 -20.29 -40.83 -25.81
N ALA A 86 -19.89 -41.94 -25.23
CA ALA A 86 -18.81 -41.95 -24.24
C ALA A 86 -17.49 -41.42 -24.83
N ARG A 87 -16.87 -40.47 -24.14
CA ARG A 87 -15.58 -39.86 -24.48
C ARG A 87 -14.65 -39.91 -23.27
N THR A 88 -13.37 -40.17 -23.52
CA THR A 88 -12.33 -40.01 -22.50
C THR A 88 -11.85 -38.57 -22.49
N THR A 89 -11.97 -37.90 -21.36
CA THR A 89 -11.58 -36.50 -21.17
C THR A 89 -10.73 -36.38 -19.90
N VAL A 90 -9.92 -35.33 -19.83
CA VAL A 90 -9.06 -35.01 -18.68
C VAL A 90 -9.35 -33.60 -18.13
N GLY A 91 -10.31 -32.89 -18.72
CA GLY A 91 -10.72 -31.58 -18.23
C GLY A 91 -11.77 -30.90 -19.11
N MET A 92 -12.13 -29.69 -18.69
CA MET A 92 -13.11 -28.81 -19.30
C MET A 92 -12.62 -27.37 -19.32
N ARG A 93 -12.95 -26.66 -20.40
CA ARG A 93 -12.76 -25.22 -20.59
C ARG A 93 -14.11 -24.52 -20.46
N LEU A 94 -14.12 -23.40 -19.74
CA LEU A 94 -15.24 -22.48 -19.64
C LEU A 94 -14.77 -21.11 -20.14
N VAL A 95 -15.47 -20.53 -21.11
CA VAL A 95 -15.10 -19.25 -21.70
C VAL A 95 -16.00 -18.15 -21.15
N SER A 96 -15.38 -17.05 -20.70
CA SER A 96 -16.10 -15.87 -20.22
C SER A 96 -16.77 -15.10 -21.35
N GLN A 97 -17.82 -14.36 -21.01
CA GLN A 97 -18.47 -13.45 -21.94
C GLN A 97 -17.53 -12.28 -22.34
N PRO A 98 -17.75 -11.62 -23.49
CA PRO A 98 -16.77 -10.70 -24.06
C PRO A 98 -16.65 -9.37 -23.30
N SER A 99 -17.51 -9.05 -22.32
CA SER A 99 -17.39 -7.77 -21.60
C SER A 99 -16.15 -7.67 -20.72
N ARG A 100 -15.68 -6.43 -20.65
CA ARG A 100 -14.48 -5.97 -19.96
C ARG A 100 -14.64 -5.83 -18.44
N TRP A 101 -15.87 -5.70 -17.95
CA TRP A 101 -16.12 -5.20 -16.59
C TRP A 101 -17.03 -6.09 -15.74
N LEU A 102 -17.52 -7.18 -16.31
CA LEU A 102 -18.48 -8.07 -15.65
C LEU A 102 -17.81 -9.43 -15.37
N ALA A 103 -17.32 -9.60 -14.15
CA ALA A 103 -16.88 -10.90 -13.64
C ALA A 103 -18.09 -11.68 -13.08
N ARG A 104 -18.87 -12.28 -13.97
CA ARG A 104 -20.02 -13.13 -13.60
C ARG A 104 -19.81 -14.60 -13.96
N MET A 105 -18.57 -15.00 -14.21
CA MET A 105 -18.19 -16.40 -14.38
C MET A 105 -18.28 -17.18 -13.06
N ALA A 106 -18.25 -18.51 -13.16
CA ALA A 106 -18.17 -19.40 -12.01
C ALA A 106 -16.85 -19.15 -11.23
N HIS A 107 -16.95 -18.98 -9.91
CA HIS A 107 -15.80 -18.90 -8.99
C HIS A 107 -15.37 -20.29 -8.50
N SER A 108 -16.32 -21.16 -8.19
CA SER A 108 -16.04 -22.53 -7.75
C SER A 108 -17.00 -23.51 -8.40
N VAL A 109 -16.45 -24.61 -8.95
CA VAL A 109 -17.23 -25.64 -9.65
C VAL A 109 -16.93 -27.04 -9.14
N THR A 110 -17.96 -27.87 -9.03
CA THR A 110 -17.86 -29.31 -8.83
C THR A 110 -18.30 -30.00 -10.12
N VAL A 111 -17.44 -30.87 -10.65
CA VAL A 111 -17.68 -31.65 -11.87
C VAL A 111 -17.89 -33.11 -11.52
N PHE A 112 -18.91 -33.72 -12.12
CA PHE A 112 -19.27 -35.12 -11.90
C PHE A 112 -19.65 -35.82 -13.21
N THR A 113 -19.61 -37.15 -13.21
CA THR A 113 -20.19 -37.98 -14.27
C THR A 113 -21.51 -38.60 -13.81
N CYS A 114 -22.42 -38.87 -14.74
CA CYS A 114 -23.71 -39.51 -14.47
C CYS A 114 -24.14 -40.44 -15.62
N SER A 115 -25.16 -41.26 -15.37
CA SER A 115 -25.70 -42.22 -16.35
C SER A 115 -26.87 -41.66 -17.19
N ASP A 116 -27.41 -40.49 -16.86
CA ASP A 116 -28.55 -39.87 -17.53
C ASP A 116 -28.34 -38.38 -17.81
N SER A 117 -29.11 -37.83 -18.74
CA SER A 117 -29.02 -36.43 -19.19
C SER A 117 -29.51 -35.40 -18.17
N ARG A 118 -30.11 -35.82 -17.05
CA ARG A 118 -30.55 -34.93 -15.96
C ARG A 118 -29.58 -34.92 -14.77
N GLY A 119 -28.54 -35.76 -14.79
CA GLY A 119 -27.55 -35.79 -13.72
C GLY A 119 -28.02 -36.48 -12.44
N THR A 120 -29.07 -37.30 -12.49
CA THR A 120 -29.74 -37.81 -11.27
C THR A 120 -29.32 -39.22 -10.84
N THR A 121 -28.73 -40.00 -11.75
CA THR A 121 -28.42 -41.42 -11.57
C THR A 121 -26.91 -41.67 -11.69
N ASP A 122 -26.38 -42.53 -10.82
CA ASP A 122 -24.96 -42.94 -10.78
C ASP A 122 -23.96 -41.77 -10.76
N VAL A 123 -24.27 -40.74 -9.97
CA VAL A 123 -23.44 -39.53 -9.85
C VAL A 123 -22.10 -39.85 -9.19
N ARG A 124 -21.01 -39.50 -9.86
CA ARG A 124 -19.64 -39.64 -9.34
C ARG A 124 -18.87 -38.34 -9.54
N VAL A 125 -18.44 -37.72 -8.45
CA VAL A 125 -17.58 -36.52 -8.48
C VAL A 125 -16.21 -36.88 -9.05
N ILE A 126 -15.73 -36.06 -9.98
CA ILE A 126 -14.41 -36.20 -10.63
C ILE A 126 -13.49 -35.00 -10.38
N ALA A 127 -14.06 -33.83 -10.06
CA ALA A 127 -13.36 -32.67 -9.54
C ALA A 127 -14.28 -31.96 -8.54
N ASP A 128 -13.84 -31.75 -7.30
CA ASP A 128 -14.69 -31.16 -6.26
C ASP A 128 -14.24 -29.74 -5.93
N LYS A 129 -15.20 -28.79 -5.92
CA LYS A 129 -15.02 -27.38 -5.54
C LYS A 129 -13.77 -26.72 -6.11
N THR A 130 -13.46 -27.00 -7.37
CA THR A 130 -12.32 -26.41 -8.07
C THR A 130 -12.54 -24.89 -8.18
N VAL A 131 -11.63 -24.11 -7.60
CA VAL A 131 -11.64 -22.64 -7.71
C VAL A 131 -11.09 -22.25 -9.08
N LEU A 132 -11.85 -21.44 -9.81
CA LEU A 132 -11.47 -20.89 -11.11
C LEU A 132 -10.91 -19.48 -10.93
N PRO A 133 -10.06 -18.98 -11.84
CA PRO A 133 -9.61 -17.58 -11.82
C PRO A 133 -10.70 -16.64 -12.34
N VAL A 134 -10.61 -15.35 -12.01
CA VAL A 134 -11.45 -14.33 -12.66
C VAL A 134 -10.98 -14.18 -14.10
N THR A 135 -11.93 -14.29 -15.02
CA THR A 135 -11.72 -14.16 -16.47
C THR A 135 -12.61 -13.06 -17.02
N PHE A 136 -12.07 -12.26 -17.95
CA PHE A 136 -12.77 -11.20 -18.67
C PHE A 136 -12.50 -11.34 -20.16
N CYS A 137 -13.26 -10.62 -20.98
CA CYS A 137 -12.92 -10.45 -22.39
C CYS A 137 -12.68 -11.80 -23.07
N GLY A 138 -13.62 -12.74 -23.00
CA GLY A 138 -13.47 -14.02 -23.69
C GLY A 138 -12.34 -14.93 -23.17
N ASP A 139 -11.72 -14.63 -22.02
CA ASP A 139 -10.71 -15.51 -21.43
C ASP A 139 -11.33 -16.82 -20.94
N SER A 140 -10.49 -17.85 -20.90
CA SER A 140 -10.87 -19.21 -20.51
C SER A 140 -10.43 -19.54 -19.08
N ALA A 141 -11.32 -20.19 -18.34
CA ALA A 141 -11.03 -20.91 -17.11
C ALA A 141 -11.01 -22.42 -17.39
N PHE A 142 -10.20 -23.17 -16.65
CA PHE A 142 -9.99 -24.59 -16.87
C PHE A 142 -10.23 -25.39 -15.59
N VAL A 143 -10.84 -26.56 -15.74
CA VAL A 143 -10.97 -27.59 -14.69
C VAL A 143 -10.32 -28.86 -15.22
N THR A 144 -9.50 -29.54 -14.43
CA THR A 144 -8.85 -30.81 -14.83
C THR A 144 -9.19 -31.95 -13.88
N TRP A 145 -9.10 -33.17 -14.37
CA TRP A 145 -9.33 -34.42 -13.63
C TRP A 145 -8.52 -35.58 -14.23
N PRO A 146 -8.26 -36.67 -13.48
CA PRO A 146 -7.68 -37.88 -14.05
C PRO A 146 -8.53 -38.43 -15.21
N PRO A 147 -7.96 -39.10 -16.23
CA PRO A 147 -8.72 -39.56 -17.41
C PRO A 147 -10.01 -40.31 -17.05
N VAL A 148 -11.15 -39.78 -17.51
CA VAL A 148 -12.49 -40.31 -17.22
C VAL A 148 -13.24 -40.53 -18.53
N THR A 149 -13.82 -41.72 -18.69
CA THR A 149 -14.69 -42.05 -19.82
C THR A 149 -16.16 -41.97 -19.41
N ALA A 150 -16.89 -40.98 -19.94
CA ALA A 150 -18.32 -40.85 -19.71
C ALA A 150 -19.01 -40.22 -20.93
N ARG A 151 -20.34 -40.36 -21.01
CA ARG A 151 -21.18 -39.65 -21.98
C ARG A 151 -21.71 -38.34 -21.39
N PHE A 152 -22.14 -38.36 -20.14
CA PHE A 152 -22.72 -37.19 -19.47
C PHE A 152 -21.78 -36.67 -18.40
N PHE A 153 -21.53 -35.36 -18.45
CA PHE A 153 -20.71 -34.63 -17.49
C PHE A 153 -21.56 -33.52 -16.87
N GLY A 154 -21.81 -33.61 -15.57
CA GLY A 154 -22.51 -32.59 -14.80
C GLY A 154 -21.55 -31.59 -14.16
N VAL A 155 -22.01 -30.35 -14.08
CA VAL A 155 -21.31 -29.22 -13.46
C VAL A 155 -22.27 -28.57 -12.46
N CYS A 156 -21.80 -28.38 -11.24
CA CYS A 156 -22.45 -27.59 -10.20
C CYS A 156 -21.58 -26.38 -9.90
N VAL A 157 -22.11 -25.18 -10.11
CA VAL A 157 -21.47 -23.91 -9.77
C VAL A 157 -21.77 -23.60 -8.30
N ASN A 158 -20.81 -23.89 -7.44
CA ASN A 158 -20.93 -23.70 -5.99
C ASN A 158 -20.96 -22.22 -5.61
N GLU A 159 -20.29 -21.36 -6.37
CA GLU A 159 -20.25 -19.91 -6.17
C GLU A 159 -19.92 -19.24 -7.52
N SER A 160 -20.54 -18.09 -7.82
CA SER A 160 -20.12 -17.20 -8.92
C SER A 160 -19.43 -15.94 -8.39
N TYR A 161 -18.64 -15.30 -9.25
CA TYR A 161 -17.98 -14.05 -8.92
C TYR A 161 -18.95 -12.86 -8.72
N GLU A 162 -20.22 -13.02 -9.07
CA GLU A 162 -21.23 -11.97 -8.86
C GLU A 162 -21.54 -11.75 -7.36
N GLY A 163 -21.45 -12.79 -6.52
CA GLY A 163 -21.57 -12.64 -5.06
C GLY A 163 -20.51 -11.71 -4.47
N ALA A 164 -19.29 -11.76 -5.02
CA ALA A 164 -18.22 -10.84 -4.65
C ALA A 164 -18.53 -9.40 -5.10
N ILE A 165 -19.20 -9.19 -6.24
CA ILE A 165 -19.64 -7.88 -6.74
C ILE A 165 -20.83 -7.33 -5.93
N ASN A 166 -21.82 -8.16 -5.61
CA ASN A 166 -23.00 -7.75 -4.83
C ASN A 166 -22.69 -7.53 -3.34
N SER A 167 -21.64 -8.16 -2.81
CA SER A 167 -21.09 -7.84 -1.48
C SER A 167 -20.50 -6.42 -1.37
N VAL A 168 -20.35 -5.73 -2.51
CA VAL A 168 -19.96 -4.32 -2.64
C VAL A 168 -21.20 -3.40 -2.61
N GLY A 169 -22.35 -3.89 -2.11
CA GLY A 169 -23.70 -3.34 -2.27
C GLY A 169 -23.93 -1.84 -1.99
N GLU A 170 -23.04 -1.16 -1.26
CA GLU A 170 -23.09 0.29 -1.06
C GLU A 170 -22.30 1.12 -2.09
N TYR A 171 -21.21 0.55 -2.62
CA TYR A 171 -20.48 1.15 -3.75
C TYR A 171 -21.30 1.07 -5.03
N MET A 172 -22.11 0.01 -5.18
CA MET A 172 -23.04 -0.14 -6.30
C MET A 172 -24.22 0.82 -6.24
N THR A 173 -24.71 1.21 -5.05
CA THR A 173 -25.71 2.29 -4.89
C THR A 173 -25.14 3.68 -5.18
N TRP A 174 -23.84 3.90 -4.97
CA TRP A 174 -23.13 5.12 -5.41
C TRP A 174 -22.87 5.13 -6.93
N LEU A 175 -22.47 3.99 -7.51
CA LEU A 175 -22.41 3.78 -8.96
C LEU A 175 -23.80 3.77 -9.61
N ASN A 176 -24.89 3.75 -8.85
CA ASN A 176 -26.30 3.88 -9.29
C ASN A 176 -26.68 5.32 -9.70
N ASN A 177 -25.69 6.18 -9.91
CA ASN A 177 -25.87 7.45 -10.60
C ASN A 177 -26.45 7.19 -12.01
N PRO A 178 -27.47 7.95 -12.48
CA PRO A 178 -28.05 7.81 -13.82
C PRO A 178 -27.04 7.90 -14.99
N ASN A 179 -25.79 8.25 -14.71
CA ASN A 179 -24.66 8.26 -15.64
C ASN A 179 -23.89 6.92 -15.77
N ARG A 180 -24.46 5.76 -15.37
CA ARG A 180 -23.83 4.41 -15.52
C ARG A 180 -23.27 4.10 -16.91
N ALA A 181 -23.82 4.71 -17.95
CA ALA A 181 -23.33 4.62 -19.32
C ALA A 181 -21.90 5.18 -19.51
N ILE A 182 -21.46 6.14 -18.68
CA ILE A 182 -20.13 6.75 -18.76
C ILE A 182 -19.02 5.76 -18.35
N TRP A 183 -19.35 4.78 -17.49
CA TRP A 183 -18.41 3.76 -17.00
C TRP A 183 -18.56 2.39 -17.67
N GLY A 184 -19.48 2.27 -18.64
CA GLY A 184 -19.62 1.07 -19.47
C GLY A 184 -20.02 -0.20 -18.73
N LEU A 185 -20.82 -0.11 -17.65
CA LEU A 185 -21.42 -1.27 -16.99
C LEU A 185 -22.80 -1.57 -17.61
N PRO A 186 -22.92 -2.49 -18.60
CA PRO A 186 -24.22 -2.92 -19.09
C PRO A 186 -25.00 -3.64 -17.99
N HIS A 187 -26.32 -3.49 -18.00
CA HIS A 187 -27.21 -4.32 -17.20
C HIS A 187 -27.25 -5.71 -17.80
N SER A 188 -27.00 -6.70 -16.97
CA SER A 188 -27.30 -8.08 -17.26
C SER A 188 -27.66 -8.77 -15.94
N GLY A 189 -28.56 -9.75 -15.99
CA GLY A 189 -29.30 -10.25 -14.83
C GLY A 189 -30.68 -9.60 -14.65
N ASP A 190 -31.58 -10.31 -13.97
CA ASP A 190 -32.94 -9.86 -13.68
C ASP A 190 -33.06 -8.94 -12.44
N GLY A 191 -31.91 -8.65 -11.81
CA GLY A 191 -31.78 -7.82 -10.62
C GLY A 191 -32.32 -8.47 -9.34
N ARG A 192 -32.67 -9.76 -9.36
CA ARG A 192 -33.30 -10.49 -8.25
C ARG A 192 -32.53 -11.74 -7.84
N HIS A 193 -31.81 -12.38 -8.76
CA HIS A 193 -31.06 -13.62 -8.55
C HIS A 193 -29.55 -13.43 -8.71
N PHE A 194 -28.74 -14.32 -8.11
CA PHE A 194 -27.36 -14.47 -8.54
C PHE A 194 -27.32 -15.09 -9.95
N VAL A 195 -26.30 -14.80 -10.74
CA VAL A 195 -26.14 -15.25 -12.11
C VAL A 195 -24.74 -15.79 -12.38
N THR A 196 -24.66 -16.70 -13.35
CA THR A 196 -23.41 -17.18 -13.94
C THR A 196 -23.46 -17.07 -15.47
N ASP A 197 -22.50 -16.35 -16.05
CA ASP A 197 -22.36 -16.23 -17.50
C ASP A 197 -21.33 -17.21 -18.04
N ILE A 198 -21.67 -17.94 -19.11
CA ILE A 198 -20.75 -18.81 -19.84
C ILE A 198 -20.96 -18.60 -21.34
N ALA A 199 -19.92 -18.17 -22.04
CA ALA A 199 -19.93 -17.99 -23.49
C ALA A 199 -19.75 -19.31 -24.23
N GLU A 200 -18.81 -20.15 -23.80
CA GLU A 200 -18.57 -21.46 -24.40
C GLU A 200 -18.13 -22.49 -23.35
N VAL A 201 -18.51 -23.76 -23.56
CA VAL A 201 -18.00 -24.90 -22.80
C VAL A 201 -17.47 -26.00 -23.74
N THR A 202 -16.26 -26.48 -23.49
CA THR A 202 -15.66 -27.62 -24.19
C THR A 202 -14.99 -28.56 -23.22
N LEU A 203 -14.91 -29.86 -23.57
CA LEU A 203 -14.08 -30.83 -22.85
C LEU A 203 -12.84 -31.15 -23.66
N PHE A 204 -11.74 -31.54 -23.02
CA PHE A 204 -10.50 -31.88 -23.71
C PHE A 204 -9.92 -33.21 -23.26
N ASP A 205 -9.21 -33.89 -24.17
CA ASP A 205 -8.55 -35.17 -23.94
C ASP A 205 -7.09 -35.05 -23.46
N ARG A 206 -6.54 -33.83 -23.51
CA ARG A 206 -5.29 -33.37 -22.91
C ARG A 206 -5.35 -31.86 -22.72
N GLU A 207 -4.54 -31.33 -21.81
CA GLU A 207 -4.45 -29.89 -21.55
C GLU A 207 -4.16 -29.11 -22.85
N PRO A 208 -4.95 -28.05 -23.16
CA PRO A 208 -4.72 -27.17 -24.31
C PRO A 208 -3.39 -26.41 -24.25
N GLU A 209 -2.98 -25.82 -25.39
CA GLU A 209 -1.70 -25.08 -25.50
C GLU A 209 -1.69 -23.80 -24.64
N ASP A 210 -2.82 -23.12 -24.53
CA ASP A 210 -3.05 -21.92 -23.72
C ASP A 210 -3.44 -22.24 -22.27
N PHE A 211 -3.37 -23.51 -21.87
CA PHE A 211 -3.54 -23.90 -20.47
C PHE A 211 -2.48 -23.20 -19.60
N PRO A 212 -2.86 -22.54 -18.49
CA PRO A 212 -1.93 -21.75 -17.69
C PRO A 212 -0.90 -22.66 -17.02
N ARG A 213 0.38 -22.47 -17.38
CA ARG A 213 1.53 -23.16 -16.77
C ARG A 213 2.62 -22.13 -16.43
N PRO A 214 3.41 -22.38 -15.38
CA PRO A 214 4.64 -21.63 -15.17
C PRO A 214 5.53 -21.72 -16.41
N ASN A 215 6.13 -20.59 -16.81
CA ASN A 215 7.06 -20.59 -17.94
C ASN A 215 8.32 -21.40 -17.60
N SER A 216 8.91 -22.04 -18.61
CA SER A 216 10.28 -22.55 -18.48
C SER A 216 11.27 -21.41 -18.20
N PRO A 217 12.44 -21.67 -17.59
CA PRO A 217 13.41 -20.61 -17.23
C PRO A 217 13.86 -19.73 -18.41
N ASP A 218 13.85 -20.25 -19.63
CA ASP A 218 14.24 -19.56 -20.87
C ASP A 218 13.10 -18.81 -21.58
N THR A 219 11.85 -18.99 -21.12
CA THR A 219 10.66 -18.40 -21.72
C THR A 219 10.25 -17.12 -20.99
N ALA A 220 10.33 -15.97 -21.68
CA ALA A 220 9.90 -14.69 -21.13
C ALA A 220 8.38 -14.52 -21.12
N TYR A 221 7.70 -15.04 -22.15
CA TYR A 221 6.24 -15.00 -22.30
C TYR A 221 5.74 -16.13 -23.23
N PRO A 222 4.53 -16.65 -23.04
CA PRO A 222 3.87 -17.49 -24.03
C PRO A 222 3.56 -16.71 -25.31
N ARG A 223 3.73 -17.33 -26.48
CA ARG A 223 3.44 -16.68 -27.79
C ARG A 223 1.99 -16.20 -27.88
N ALA A 224 1.04 -17.00 -27.39
CA ALA A 224 -0.38 -16.63 -27.38
C ALA A 224 -0.67 -15.33 -26.61
N ARG A 225 0.06 -15.04 -25.52
CA ARG A 225 -0.08 -13.78 -24.77
C ARG A 225 0.40 -12.58 -25.58
N LEU A 226 1.50 -12.71 -26.31
CA LEU A 226 1.99 -11.64 -27.18
C LEU A 226 0.98 -11.34 -28.30
N GLU A 227 0.43 -12.37 -28.94
CA GLU A 227 -0.58 -12.20 -29.99
C GLU A 227 -1.87 -11.57 -29.46
N LYS A 228 -2.33 -11.99 -28.27
CA LYS A 228 -3.46 -11.36 -27.58
C LYS A 228 -3.21 -9.88 -27.34
N ASP A 229 -2.03 -9.47 -26.88
CA ASP A 229 -1.75 -8.06 -26.63
C ASP A 229 -1.78 -7.21 -27.91
N TRP A 230 -1.23 -7.73 -29.02
CA TRP A 230 -1.35 -7.05 -30.32
C TRP A 230 -2.81 -6.89 -30.75
N LEU A 231 -3.61 -7.95 -30.62
CA LEU A 231 -5.04 -7.89 -30.95
C LEU A 231 -5.79 -6.90 -30.06
N LEU A 232 -5.53 -6.86 -28.76
CA LEU A 232 -6.11 -5.86 -27.85
C LEU A 232 -5.76 -4.43 -28.27
N GLN A 233 -4.53 -4.20 -28.74
CA GLN A 233 -4.11 -2.90 -29.25
C GLN A 233 -4.86 -2.55 -30.55
N ASP A 234 -4.93 -3.46 -31.51
CA ASP A 234 -5.32 -3.16 -32.89
C ASP A 234 -6.81 -3.35 -33.19
N ALA A 235 -7.42 -4.38 -32.62
CA ALA A 235 -8.85 -4.71 -32.75
C ALA A 235 -9.72 -4.04 -31.69
N GLY A 236 -9.14 -3.70 -30.53
CA GLY A 236 -9.86 -3.26 -29.34
C GLY A 236 -10.57 -4.41 -28.61
N PHE A 237 -11.15 -4.12 -27.45
CA PHE A 237 -11.80 -5.13 -26.60
C PHE A 237 -13.03 -5.78 -27.26
N ASP A 238 -13.82 -5.02 -28.03
CA ASP A 238 -14.99 -5.58 -28.73
C ASP A 238 -14.61 -6.35 -30.00
N GLY A 239 -13.40 -6.11 -30.52
CA GLY A 239 -12.93 -6.67 -31.78
C GLY A 239 -12.03 -7.89 -31.62
N PHE A 240 -11.25 -8.01 -30.54
CA PHE A 240 -10.21 -9.04 -30.46
C PHE A 240 -10.80 -10.47 -30.51
N ALA A 241 -11.96 -10.72 -29.86
CA ALA A 241 -12.63 -12.02 -29.89
C ALA A 241 -13.18 -12.39 -31.28
N ARG A 242 -13.42 -11.38 -32.13
CA ARG A 242 -13.93 -11.52 -33.50
C ARG A 242 -12.81 -11.58 -34.55
N ALA A 243 -11.57 -11.34 -34.16
CA ALA A 243 -10.44 -11.36 -35.08
C ALA A 243 -10.29 -12.75 -35.68
N PHE A 244 -10.28 -12.80 -37.00
CA PHE A 244 -10.11 -14.02 -37.80
C PHE A 244 -11.22 -15.07 -37.64
N THR A 245 -12.45 -14.65 -37.28
CA THR A 245 -13.59 -15.57 -37.15
C THR A 245 -14.66 -15.40 -38.23
N SER A 246 -14.78 -14.20 -38.84
CA SER A 246 -15.84 -13.92 -39.82
C SER A 246 -15.73 -14.81 -41.07
N THR A 247 -16.83 -15.47 -41.42
CA THR A 247 -16.99 -16.25 -42.65
C THR A 247 -17.48 -15.42 -43.84
N ASP A 248 -17.94 -14.19 -43.58
CA ASP A 248 -18.71 -13.41 -44.53
C ASP A 248 -17.92 -12.20 -45.08
N ASP A 249 -17.03 -11.62 -44.28
CA ASP A 249 -16.25 -10.42 -44.61
C ASP A 249 -14.87 -10.42 -43.93
N ALA A 250 -14.05 -9.40 -44.19
CA ALA A 250 -12.72 -9.22 -43.58
C ALA A 250 -12.46 -7.76 -43.16
N GLU A 251 -13.50 -7.00 -42.78
CA GLU A 251 -13.39 -5.57 -42.51
C GLU A 251 -12.59 -5.29 -41.23
N LEU A 252 -12.70 -6.15 -40.23
CA LEU A 252 -11.89 -6.04 -39.02
C LEU A 252 -10.40 -6.26 -39.33
N GLU A 253 -10.07 -7.31 -40.07
CA GLU A 253 -8.70 -7.68 -40.44
C GLU A 253 -8.05 -6.61 -41.31
N LYS A 254 -8.78 -6.05 -42.29
CA LYS A 254 -8.31 -4.90 -43.08
C LYS A 254 -7.95 -3.71 -42.20
N ARG A 255 -8.80 -3.36 -41.23
CA ARG A 255 -8.53 -2.24 -40.29
C ARG A 255 -7.31 -2.51 -39.43
N MET A 256 -7.19 -3.72 -38.88
CA MET A 256 -6.02 -4.12 -38.07
C MET A 256 -4.73 -4.04 -38.90
N VAL A 257 -4.70 -4.64 -40.09
CA VAL A 257 -3.53 -4.60 -40.99
C VAL A 257 -3.18 -3.17 -41.39
N ALA A 258 -4.17 -2.36 -41.77
CA ALA A 258 -3.95 -0.96 -42.14
C ALA A 258 -3.37 -0.14 -40.98
N ARG A 259 -3.83 -0.38 -39.75
CA ARG A 259 -3.32 0.27 -38.54
C ARG A 259 -1.88 -0.12 -38.24
N VAL A 260 -1.54 -1.41 -38.27
CA VAL A 260 -0.15 -1.86 -38.03
C VAL A 260 0.77 -1.32 -39.12
N ALA A 261 0.33 -1.35 -40.38
CA ALA A 261 1.11 -0.88 -41.51
C ALA A 261 1.37 0.64 -41.48
N SER A 262 0.43 1.45 -40.98
CA SER A 262 0.60 2.91 -40.91
C SER A 262 1.64 3.35 -39.86
N GLU A 263 1.95 2.50 -38.89
CA GLU A 263 2.99 2.74 -37.88
C GLU A 263 4.39 2.28 -38.33
N LEU A 264 4.48 1.48 -39.39
CA LEU A 264 5.74 0.97 -39.91
C LEU A 264 6.41 2.00 -40.82
N SER A 265 7.71 2.21 -40.60
CA SER A 265 8.54 2.99 -41.53
C SER A 265 8.64 2.33 -42.91
N ASP A 266 8.63 1.00 -42.95
CA ASP A 266 8.57 0.19 -44.18
C ASP A 266 7.68 -1.04 -43.97
N PRO A 267 6.37 -0.93 -44.29
CA PRO A 267 5.48 -2.10 -44.24
C PRO A 267 5.82 -3.14 -45.32
N GLY A 268 6.45 -2.73 -46.42
CA GLY A 268 6.55 -3.50 -47.66
C GLY A 268 5.23 -3.54 -48.44
N ASP A 269 5.17 -4.40 -49.46
CA ASP A 269 3.92 -4.68 -50.17
C ASP A 269 3.00 -5.56 -49.30
N LEU A 270 1.74 -5.13 -49.14
CA LEU A 270 0.80 -5.70 -48.17
C LEU A 270 -0.06 -6.84 -48.71
N ASP A 271 0.02 -7.16 -50.02
CA ASP A 271 -0.75 -8.19 -50.76
C ASP A 271 -1.96 -8.74 -49.97
N LEU A 272 -3.04 -7.96 -49.92
CA LEU A 272 -4.19 -8.23 -49.05
C LEU A 272 -4.97 -9.46 -49.55
N PRO A 273 -5.30 -10.43 -48.68
CA PRO A 273 -6.09 -11.59 -49.06
C PRO A 273 -7.46 -11.20 -49.65
N ARG A 274 -7.86 -11.88 -50.73
CA ARG A 274 -9.21 -11.77 -51.31
C ARG A 274 -10.11 -12.87 -50.75
N ALA A 275 -10.20 -12.95 -49.42
CA ALA A 275 -10.88 -14.01 -48.68
C ALA A 275 -11.56 -13.43 -47.42
N PRO A 276 -12.57 -14.11 -46.85
CA PRO A 276 -13.17 -13.71 -45.57
C PRO A 276 -12.13 -13.72 -44.44
N GLY A 277 -12.45 -13.06 -43.33
CA GLY A 277 -11.53 -12.83 -42.21
C GLY A 277 -11.02 -14.12 -41.57
N CYS A 278 -11.82 -15.19 -41.59
CA CYS A 278 -11.42 -16.52 -41.13
C CYS A 278 -10.34 -17.20 -41.97
N ASP A 279 -9.98 -16.65 -43.13
CA ASP A 279 -8.89 -17.18 -43.94
C ASP A 279 -7.54 -17.00 -43.21
N PRO A 280 -6.75 -18.08 -43.00
CA PRO A 280 -5.46 -18.02 -42.29
C PRO A 280 -4.45 -17.02 -42.87
N GLN A 281 -4.58 -16.62 -44.13
CA GLN A 281 -3.72 -15.62 -44.75
C GLN A 281 -3.81 -14.26 -44.04
N TRP A 282 -4.99 -13.86 -43.54
CA TRP A 282 -5.17 -12.62 -42.79
C TRP A 282 -4.36 -12.63 -41.48
N ARG A 283 -4.48 -13.70 -40.70
CA ARG A 283 -3.71 -13.87 -39.45
C ARG A 283 -2.21 -13.87 -39.71
N SER A 284 -1.76 -14.60 -40.72
CA SER A 284 -0.33 -14.66 -41.09
C SER A 284 0.23 -13.29 -41.52
N LEU A 285 -0.52 -12.53 -42.33
CA LEU A 285 -0.12 -11.18 -42.73
C LEU A 285 -0.05 -10.24 -41.52
N TYR A 286 -1.09 -10.22 -40.70
CA TYR A 286 -1.17 -9.37 -39.51
C TYR A 286 -0.02 -9.64 -38.54
N LEU A 287 0.24 -10.90 -38.18
CA LEU A 287 1.29 -11.26 -37.24
C LEU A 287 2.70 -10.92 -37.76
N ARG A 288 2.98 -11.11 -39.05
CA ARG A 288 4.28 -10.70 -39.66
C ARG A 288 4.50 -9.18 -39.59
N LEU A 289 3.45 -8.40 -39.80
CA LEU A 289 3.54 -6.93 -39.68
C LEU A 289 3.71 -6.51 -38.22
N CYS A 290 3.05 -7.19 -37.27
CA CYS A 290 3.23 -6.95 -35.85
C CYS A 290 4.66 -7.24 -35.39
N GLU A 291 5.30 -8.30 -35.89
CA GLU A 291 6.71 -8.61 -35.61
C GLU A 291 7.64 -7.49 -36.08
N LYS A 292 7.44 -6.97 -37.30
CA LYS A 292 8.18 -5.80 -37.79
C LYS A 292 7.95 -4.57 -36.91
N ARG A 293 6.70 -4.32 -36.51
CA ARG A 293 6.32 -3.15 -35.69
C ARG A 293 6.98 -3.22 -34.33
N ARG A 294 6.95 -4.41 -33.72
CA ARG A 294 7.62 -4.72 -32.46
C ARG A 294 9.12 -4.47 -32.55
N ALA A 295 9.80 -5.03 -33.56
CA ALA A 295 11.23 -4.80 -33.75
C ALA A 295 11.55 -3.30 -33.90
N GLN A 296 10.70 -2.54 -34.58
CA GLN A 296 10.84 -1.08 -34.69
C GLN A 296 10.66 -0.37 -33.35
N ARG A 297 9.60 -0.67 -32.60
CA ARG A 297 9.30 -0.06 -31.30
C ARG A 297 10.38 -0.37 -30.26
N LEU A 298 10.87 -1.61 -30.22
CA LEU A 298 11.87 -2.03 -29.24
C LEU A 298 13.28 -1.44 -29.47
N ARG A 299 13.56 -0.85 -30.65
CA ARG A 299 14.79 -0.07 -30.84
C ARG A 299 14.90 1.12 -29.89
N ASN A 300 13.76 1.69 -29.50
CA ASN A 300 13.71 2.79 -28.53
C ASN A 300 14.15 2.34 -27.13
N VAL A 301 14.11 1.03 -26.84
CA VAL A 301 14.64 0.45 -25.60
C VAL A 301 16.10 0.05 -25.78
N THR A 302 16.42 -0.70 -26.84
CA THR A 302 17.76 -1.28 -27.05
C THR A 302 18.86 -0.25 -27.32
N GLN A 303 18.49 0.99 -27.68
CA GLN A 303 19.44 2.10 -27.72
C GLN A 303 19.96 2.51 -26.33
N HIS A 304 19.21 2.19 -25.26
CA HIS A 304 19.60 2.44 -23.87
C HIS A 304 20.09 1.17 -23.17
N ALA A 305 19.32 0.09 -23.25
CA ALA A 305 19.62 -1.18 -22.60
C ALA A 305 19.08 -2.36 -23.41
N THR A 306 19.90 -3.39 -23.60
CA THR A 306 19.49 -4.66 -24.22
C THR A 306 19.01 -5.68 -23.20
N GLN A 307 19.38 -5.51 -21.93
CA GLN A 307 19.06 -6.41 -20.83
C GLN A 307 18.20 -5.70 -19.78
N ILE A 308 17.19 -6.39 -19.27
CA ILE A 308 16.28 -5.88 -18.25
C ILE A 308 16.16 -6.94 -17.15
N VAL A 309 16.38 -6.53 -15.91
CA VAL A 309 16.09 -7.34 -14.73
C VAL A 309 14.65 -7.10 -14.31
N TYR A 310 13.95 -8.14 -13.89
CA TYR A 310 12.59 -8.07 -13.37
C TYR A 310 12.36 -9.18 -12.34
N THR A 311 11.29 -9.09 -11.57
CA THR A 311 10.94 -10.08 -10.57
C THR A 311 9.67 -10.84 -10.96
N LYS A 312 9.60 -12.09 -10.51
CA LYS A 312 8.35 -12.86 -10.49
C LYS A 312 7.96 -13.12 -9.04
N HIS A 313 6.81 -12.64 -8.62
CA HIS A 313 6.17 -12.92 -7.33
C HIS A 313 4.74 -12.38 -7.39
N TYR A 314 3.92 -12.63 -6.37
CA TYR A 314 2.56 -12.08 -6.27
C TYR A 314 2.56 -10.54 -6.09
N THR A 315 1.46 -9.83 -6.40
CA THR A 315 1.35 -8.39 -6.12
C THR A 315 1.36 -8.14 -4.60
N PHE A 316 2.35 -7.39 -4.13
CA PHE A 316 2.37 -6.90 -2.75
C PHE A 316 1.28 -5.84 -2.52
N GLY A 317 0.47 -6.03 -1.48
CA GLY A 317 -0.54 -5.06 -1.03
C GLY A 317 -1.70 -5.73 -0.30
N CYS A 318 -2.37 -5.04 0.64
CA CYS A 318 -3.47 -5.62 1.41
C CYS A 318 -4.77 -4.81 1.38
N ASN A 319 -5.88 -5.50 1.70
CA ASN A 319 -7.23 -4.94 1.92
C ASN A 319 -7.28 -3.82 2.96
N ALA A 320 -6.20 -3.58 3.71
CA ALA A 320 -6.16 -2.64 4.82
C ALA A 320 -4.85 -1.85 4.91
N THR A 321 -4.13 -1.58 3.78
CA THR A 321 -3.13 -0.49 3.57
C THR A 321 -1.97 -0.81 2.61
N LEU A 322 -1.33 0.27 2.13
CA LEU A 322 -0.06 0.32 1.40
C LEU A 322 1.15 -0.14 2.24
N GLY A 323 1.04 -0.14 3.56
CA GLY A 323 1.99 -0.75 4.49
C GLY A 323 1.70 -2.24 4.71
N SER A 324 2.57 -2.95 5.42
CA SER A 324 2.56 -4.42 5.62
C SER A 324 3.22 -5.21 4.48
N THR A 325 3.96 -4.54 3.60
CA THR A 325 4.77 -5.23 2.58
C THR A 325 6.19 -5.48 3.07
N GLU A 326 6.60 -4.75 4.10
CA GLU A 326 7.95 -4.76 4.68
C GLU A 326 8.11 -5.93 5.66
N HIS A 327 7.05 -6.23 6.43
CA HIS A 327 6.99 -7.36 7.34
C HIS A 327 5.81 -8.26 6.97
N VAL A 328 6.06 -9.23 6.10
CA VAL A 328 5.06 -10.25 5.75
C VAL A 328 5.24 -11.41 6.74
N THR A 329 4.37 -11.49 7.75
CA THR A 329 4.30 -12.66 8.63
C THR A 329 3.81 -13.88 7.85
N ASP A 330 4.22 -15.07 8.30
CA ASP A 330 3.92 -16.32 7.59
C ASP A 330 2.41 -16.61 7.58
N ASP A 331 1.64 -16.06 8.52
CA ASP A 331 0.16 -16.12 8.53
C ASP A 331 -0.51 -15.32 7.41
N LEU A 332 0.13 -14.24 6.96
CA LEU A 332 -0.34 -13.51 5.79
C LEU A 332 -0.22 -14.38 4.52
N THR A 333 0.63 -15.41 4.56
CA THR A 333 0.90 -16.34 3.46
C THR A 333 -0.05 -17.53 3.43
N ASP A 334 -0.36 -18.11 4.59
CA ASP A 334 -1.18 -19.32 4.69
C ASP A 334 -2.68 -19.00 4.97
N GLY A 335 -2.99 -17.83 5.55
CA GLY A 335 -4.35 -17.44 5.97
C GLY A 335 -5.11 -16.53 5.00
N ARG A 336 -4.46 -16.01 3.95
CA ARG A 336 -5.12 -15.25 2.87
C ARG A 336 -5.34 -16.15 1.66
N PRO A 337 -6.49 -16.83 1.54
CA PRO A 337 -6.76 -17.73 0.41
C PRO A 337 -6.95 -17.01 -0.94
N ARG A 338 -6.58 -15.72 -1.10
CA ARG A 338 -6.97 -14.95 -2.29
C ARG A 338 -5.83 -14.31 -3.10
N ASN A 339 -4.68 -13.90 -2.55
CA ASN A 339 -3.71 -13.08 -3.31
C ASN A 339 -2.21 -13.31 -2.99
N TRP A 340 -1.84 -14.31 -2.19
CA TRP A 340 -0.47 -14.46 -1.70
C TRP A 340 0.01 -15.89 -1.96
N THR A 341 1.13 -16.05 -2.66
CA THR A 341 1.71 -17.36 -3.00
C THR A 341 3.20 -17.37 -2.66
N LYS A 342 3.67 -18.46 -2.04
CA LYS A 342 5.10 -18.71 -1.83
C LYS A 342 5.77 -18.84 -3.20
N GLY A 343 7.00 -18.37 -3.31
CA GLY A 343 7.73 -18.38 -4.57
C GLY A 343 8.10 -16.98 -5.04
N GLY A 344 9.39 -16.78 -5.33
CA GLY A 344 9.85 -15.60 -6.03
C GLY A 344 11.06 -15.89 -6.91
N GLN A 345 11.13 -15.24 -8.07
CA GLN A 345 12.28 -15.33 -8.96
C GLN A 345 12.81 -13.94 -9.30
N LEU A 346 14.13 -13.81 -9.36
CA LEU A 346 14.79 -12.70 -10.03
C LEU A 346 15.18 -13.18 -11.42
N CYS A 347 14.70 -12.49 -12.45
CA CYS A 347 14.91 -12.87 -13.84
C CYS A 347 15.66 -11.76 -14.60
N MET A 348 16.33 -12.15 -15.67
CA MET A 348 16.93 -11.22 -16.62
C MET A 348 16.49 -11.59 -18.03
N LEU A 349 15.85 -10.65 -18.71
CA LEU A 349 15.48 -10.78 -20.11
C LEU A 349 16.48 -10.06 -21.01
N THR A 350 16.65 -10.56 -22.23
CA THR A 350 17.47 -9.92 -23.28
C THR A 350 16.63 -9.69 -24.53
N ILE A 351 16.57 -8.44 -24.99
CA ILE A 351 15.89 -8.06 -26.23
C ILE A 351 16.84 -8.22 -27.40
N ARG A 352 16.44 -9.02 -28.40
CA ARG A 352 17.20 -9.23 -29.64
C ARG A 352 16.83 -8.18 -30.70
N PRO A 353 17.70 -7.95 -31.71
CA PRO A 353 17.44 -6.98 -32.77
C PRO A 353 16.17 -7.22 -33.60
N ASP A 354 15.69 -8.46 -33.66
CA ASP A 354 14.45 -8.86 -34.34
C ASP A 354 13.19 -8.62 -33.47
N GLY A 355 13.36 -8.09 -32.25
CA GLY A 355 12.29 -7.86 -31.28
C GLY A 355 11.90 -9.10 -30.47
N SER A 356 12.52 -10.25 -30.68
CA SER A 356 12.33 -11.42 -29.81
C SER A 356 13.04 -11.23 -28.47
N VAL A 357 12.58 -11.94 -27.44
CA VAL A 357 13.10 -11.83 -26.07
C VAL A 357 13.48 -13.21 -25.54
N THR A 358 14.64 -13.31 -24.90
CA THR A 358 15.04 -14.49 -24.12
C THR A 358 14.97 -14.20 -22.63
N ASN A 359 14.85 -15.23 -21.80
CA ASN A 359 14.89 -15.12 -20.35
C ASN A 359 16.01 -15.96 -19.71
N GLU A 360 16.46 -15.53 -18.54
CA GLU A 360 17.35 -16.25 -17.63
C GLU A 360 16.82 -16.06 -16.21
N VAL A 361 16.74 -17.13 -15.42
CA VAL A 361 16.46 -17.03 -13.97
C VAL A 361 17.78 -16.86 -13.23
N LEU A 362 17.95 -15.72 -12.56
CA LEU A 362 19.15 -15.37 -11.79
C LEU A 362 19.10 -15.90 -10.36
N VAL A 363 17.93 -15.81 -9.73
CA VAL A 363 17.66 -16.31 -8.38
C VAL A 363 16.29 -16.97 -8.37
N ASP A 364 16.20 -18.14 -7.76
CA ASP A 364 14.95 -18.88 -7.58
C ASP A 364 14.74 -19.19 -6.09
N LYS A 365 13.59 -18.77 -5.54
CA LYS A 365 13.19 -18.95 -4.15
C LYS A 365 11.80 -19.54 -4.09
N PRO A 366 11.61 -20.85 -4.32
CA PRO A 366 10.28 -21.48 -4.37
C PRO A 366 9.50 -21.41 -3.05
N GLU A 367 10.21 -21.43 -1.91
CA GLU A 367 9.61 -21.33 -0.57
C GLU A 367 9.69 -19.92 0.02
N GLY A 368 10.35 -19.00 -0.68
CA GLY A 368 10.68 -17.65 -0.24
C GLY A 368 10.19 -16.59 -1.23
N CYS A 369 10.88 -15.44 -1.27
CA CYS A 369 10.59 -14.38 -2.22
C CYS A 369 11.83 -13.54 -2.51
N VAL A 370 11.92 -13.00 -3.74
CA VAL A 370 12.92 -12.01 -4.16
C VAL A 370 12.18 -10.82 -4.76
N ARG A 371 12.53 -9.60 -4.35
CA ARG A 371 11.84 -8.38 -4.76
C ARG A 371 12.74 -7.14 -4.76
N ASP A 372 12.19 -6.06 -5.30
CA ASP A 372 12.72 -4.69 -5.30
C ASP A 372 14.15 -4.55 -5.86
N PRO A 373 14.46 -5.06 -7.08
CA PRO A 373 15.78 -4.87 -7.66
C PRO A 373 16.09 -3.39 -7.91
N ASN A 374 17.35 -3.01 -7.71
CA ASN A 374 17.89 -1.69 -8.04
C ASN A 374 19.35 -1.79 -8.51
N LEU A 375 19.71 -1.02 -9.54
CA LEU A 375 21.01 -1.10 -10.19
C LEU A 375 21.94 0.03 -9.74
N SER A 376 23.20 -0.29 -9.46
CA SER A 376 24.25 0.69 -9.20
C SER A 376 24.44 1.63 -10.40
N TYR A 377 24.97 2.83 -10.16
CA TYR A 377 25.13 3.83 -11.22
C TYR A 377 26.12 3.40 -12.32
N ASP A 378 27.11 2.57 -11.98
CA ASP A 378 28.03 1.97 -12.95
C ASP A 378 27.41 0.82 -13.78
N GLY A 379 26.20 0.37 -13.45
CA GLY A 379 25.51 -0.72 -14.13
C GLY A 379 26.05 -2.12 -13.82
N ARG A 380 26.94 -2.28 -12.82
CA ARG A 380 27.64 -3.55 -12.54
C ARG A 380 27.06 -4.36 -11.38
N ARG A 381 26.43 -3.70 -10.41
CA ARG A 381 25.91 -4.32 -9.19
C ARG A 381 24.41 -4.13 -9.09
N LEU A 382 23.72 -5.19 -8.67
CA LEU A 382 22.29 -5.19 -8.42
C LEU A 382 22.06 -5.39 -6.92
N VAL A 383 21.29 -4.53 -6.28
CA VAL A 383 20.80 -4.75 -4.91
C VAL A 383 19.33 -5.16 -4.97
N PHE A 384 18.92 -6.07 -4.11
CA PHE A 384 17.53 -6.54 -4.02
C PHE A 384 17.24 -7.06 -2.60
N SER A 385 15.95 -7.16 -2.28
CA SER A 385 15.45 -7.74 -1.03
C SER A 385 15.13 -9.21 -1.25
N MET A 386 15.55 -10.08 -0.35
CA MET A 386 15.29 -11.51 -0.45
C MET A 386 15.01 -12.13 0.92
N ARG A 387 14.08 -13.07 0.93
CA ARG A 387 13.73 -13.93 2.05
C ARG A 387 13.80 -15.38 1.60
N ASP A 388 14.34 -16.26 2.44
CA ASP A 388 14.61 -17.65 2.05
C ASP A 388 13.37 -18.55 2.17
N SER A 389 12.55 -18.38 3.22
CA SER A 389 11.46 -19.30 3.54
C SER A 389 10.31 -18.63 4.31
N TYR A 390 9.08 -18.80 3.82
CA TYR A 390 7.86 -18.48 4.57
C TYR A 390 7.40 -19.59 5.51
N ASN A 391 8.22 -20.62 5.72
CA ASN A 391 7.88 -21.77 6.57
C ASN A 391 8.54 -21.71 7.95
N ASP A 392 9.43 -20.75 8.21
CA ASP A 392 10.28 -20.75 9.40
C ASP A 392 9.67 -20.00 10.60
N ASN A 393 8.57 -19.27 10.41
CA ASN A 393 7.83 -18.53 11.42
C ASN A 393 6.29 -18.82 11.35
N VAL A 394 5.88 -20.09 11.22
CA VAL A 394 4.45 -20.51 11.14
C VAL A 394 3.66 -20.04 12.38
N TYR A 395 2.62 -19.23 12.19
CA TYR A 395 1.73 -18.75 13.25
C TYR A 395 0.25 -19.10 12.98
N TYR A 396 -0.64 -18.54 13.80
CA TYR A 396 -2.05 -18.91 13.93
C TYR A 396 -2.93 -18.01 13.05
N ASN A 397 -3.79 -18.60 12.22
CA ASN A 397 -4.80 -17.89 11.42
C ASN A 397 -6.08 -17.64 12.26
N PRO A 398 -6.33 -16.43 12.81
CA PRO A 398 -7.68 -16.09 13.21
C PRO A 398 -8.47 -15.82 11.93
N GLN A 399 -9.28 -16.81 11.54
CA GLN A 399 -10.14 -16.80 10.36
C GLN A 399 -10.68 -15.41 10.00
N ARG A 400 -10.79 -15.18 8.68
CA ARG A 400 -11.35 -14.02 7.96
C ARG A 400 -12.77 -13.58 8.39
N TYR A 401 -13.38 -14.26 9.35
CA TYR A 401 -14.70 -13.97 9.93
C TYR A 401 -14.70 -13.88 11.46
N SER A 402 -13.54 -13.95 12.09
CA SER A 402 -13.43 -13.60 13.50
C SER A 402 -13.26 -12.09 13.62
N ALA A 403 -13.88 -11.52 14.63
CA ALA A 403 -13.62 -10.17 15.15
C ALA A 403 -12.12 -9.84 15.40
N SER A 404 -11.25 -10.84 15.26
CA SER A 404 -9.89 -10.92 15.77
C SER A 404 -8.78 -10.56 14.78
N PHE A 405 -9.07 -9.99 13.59
CA PHE A 405 -8.03 -9.36 12.75
C PHE A 405 -7.30 -8.20 13.47
N ARG A 406 -7.79 -7.83 14.66
CA ARG A 406 -7.39 -6.71 15.50
C ARG A 406 -6.88 -7.16 16.86
N ALA A 407 -6.50 -8.43 17.02
CA ALA A 407 -5.81 -8.91 18.21
C ALA A 407 -4.29 -8.97 17.93
N PRO A 408 -3.43 -8.46 18.85
CA PRO A 408 -1.99 -8.70 18.73
C PRO A 408 -1.71 -10.20 18.65
N LEU A 409 -0.62 -10.59 17.99
CA LEU A 409 -0.21 -11.99 17.92
C LEU A 409 -0.14 -12.56 19.35
N PRO A 410 -0.60 -13.80 19.57
CA PRO A 410 -0.48 -14.43 20.89
C PRO A 410 1.00 -14.52 21.29
N TRP A 411 1.28 -14.50 22.58
CA TRP A 411 2.65 -14.45 23.10
C TRP A 411 3.55 -15.58 22.58
N ASP A 412 3.00 -16.79 22.40
CA ASP A 412 3.74 -17.95 21.88
C ASP A 412 4.24 -17.75 20.44
N ALA A 413 3.64 -16.82 19.69
CA ALA A 413 4.16 -16.42 18.39
C ALA A 413 5.56 -15.79 18.54
N TYR A 414 5.73 -14.86 19.47
CA TYR A 414 7.03 -14.22 19.69
C TYR A 414 8.10 -15.20 20.15
N GLU A 415 7.73 -16.24 20.91
CA GLU A 415 8.66 -17.28 21.39
C GLU A 415 9.19 -18.20 20.27
N LYS A 416 8.37 -18.46 19.25
CA LYS A 416 8.71 -19.41 18.17
C LYS A 416 9.43 -18.78 16.97
N ARG A 417 9.68 -17.47 16.99
CA ARG A 417 10.27 -16.75 15.85
C ARG A 417 11.71 -17.18 15.61
N ARG A 418 12.03 -17.64 14.39
CA ARG A 418 13.37 -18.10 14.01
C ARG A 418 14.19 -17.06 13.25
N GLY A 419 13.55 -15.97 12.83
CA GLY A 419 14.24 -14.77 12.37
C GLY A 419 14.58 -14.71 10.89
N ASP A 420 13.99 -15.58 10.05
CA ASP A 420 13.99 -15.36 8.61
C ASP A 420 12.99 -14.26 8.25
N ASP A 421 13.48 -13.21 7.60
CA ASP A 421 12.75 -12.02 7.15
C ASP A 421 13.48 -11.48 5.90
N TYR A 422 12.90 -10.47 5.24
CA TYR A 422 13.58 -9.83 4.11
C TYR A 422 14.89 -9.17 4.54
N HIS A 423 15.97 -9.50 3.85
CA HIS A 423 17.26 -8.86 3.99
C HIS A 423 17.78 -8.41 2.62
N LEU A 424 18.73 -7.47 2.63
CA LEU A 424 19.33 -6.94 1.42
C LEU A 424 20.51 -7.79 0.96
N TYR A 425 20.57 -8.01 -0.34
CA TYR A 425 21.64 -8.74 -1.02
C TYR A 425 22.15 -7.92 -2.19
N VAL A 426 23.46 -8.01 -2.44
CA VAL A 426 24.11 -7.40 -3.60
C VAL A 426 24.65 -8.51 -4.50
N MET A 427 24.30 -8.45 -5.78
CA MET A 427 24.81 -9.30 -6.85
C MET A 427 25.76 -8.51 -7.74
N ASP A 428 26.93 -9.07 -8.01
CA ASP A 428 27.77 -8.65 -9.13
C ASP A 428 27.25 -9.28 -10.43
N LEU A 429 26.87 -8.46 -11.40
CA LEU A 429 26.18 -8.95 -12.61
C LEU A 429 27.09 -9.72 -13.56
N GLU A 430 28.41 -9.50 -13.51
CA GLU A 430 29.38 -10.17 -14.37
C GLU A 430 29.67 -11.59 -13.85
N THR A 431 29.93 -11.72 -12.55
CA THR A 431 30.29 -12.98 -11.89
C THR A 431 29.10 -13.77 -11.37
N ARG A 432 27.93 -13.13 -11.24
CA ARG A 432 26.72 -13.65 -10.57
C ARG A 432 26.90 -13.94 -9.08
N ALA A 433 27.98 -13.47 -8.46
CA ALA A 433 28.21 -13.66 -7.03
C ALA A 433 27.22 -12.82 -6.21
N ILE A 434 26.58 -13.42 -5.20
CA ILE A 434 25.60 -12.78 -4.33
C ILE A 434 26.15 -12.69 -2.91
N THR A 435 26.03 -11.52 -2.27
CA THR A 435 26.42 -11.29 -0.87
C THR A 435 25.26 -10.68 -0.09
N GLN A 436 24.91 -11.27 1.06
CA GLN A 436 23.97 -10.68 2.01
C GLN A 436 24.63 -9.55 2.81
N ILE A 437 24.05 -8.35 2.78
CA ILE A 437 24.61 -7.14 3.39
C ILE A 437 23.87 -6.68 4.65
N THR A 438 22.59 -7.03 4.83
CA THR A 438 21.85 -6.77 6.09
C THR A 438 21.43 -8.07 6.76
N ARG A 439 21.31 -8.05 8.10
CA ARG A 439 20.93 -9.20 8.94
C ARG A 439 20.16 -8.75 10.16
N SER A 440 19.23 -9.60 10.61
CA SER A 440 18.65 -9.47 11.95
C SER A 440 19.74 -9.50 13.02
N PRO A 441 19.79 -8.53 13.94
CA PRO A 441 20.74 -8.51 15.05
C PRO A 441 20.70 -9.75 15.93
N VAL A 442 21.84 -10.05 16.57
CA VAL A 442 21.93 -11.09 17.59
C VAL A 442 22.35 -10.45 18.91
N MET A 443 21.56 -10.63 19.96
CA MET A 443 21.83 -10.12 21.31
C MET A 443 21.85 -11.30 22.28
N ASP A 444 22.97 -11.54 22.97
CA ASP A 444 23.15 -12.70 23.88
C ASP A 444 22.81 -14.05 23.22
N GLY A 445 23.11 -14.21 21.92
CA GLY A 445 22.78 -15.41 21.14
C GLY A 445 21.34 -15.47 20.61
N LEU A 446 20.54 -14.41 20.82
CA LEU A 446 19.13 -14.34 20.47
C LEU A 446 18.93 -13.47 19.22
N VAL A 447 18.26 -13.99 18.20
CA VAL A 447 17.95 -13.23 16.99
C VAL A 447 16.83 -12.23 17.28
N VAL A 448 17.08 -10.96 16.99
CA VAL A 448 16.13 -9.86 17.12
C VAL A 448 15.66 -9.48 15.72
N PRO A 449 14.47 -9.90 15.30
CA PRO A 449 14.13 -9.95 13.89
C PRO A 449 13.73 -8.59 13.31
N CYS A 450 14.20 -8.27 12.12
CA CYS A 450 13.81 -7.09 11.36
C CYS A 450 13.80 -7.39 9.86
N ALA A 451 13.08 -6.57 9.10
CA ALA A 451 13.01 -6.69 7.65
C ALA A 451 13.53 -5.42 6.97
N GLU A 452 14.19 -5.61 5.83
CA GLU A 452 14.70 -4.57 4.96
C GLU A 452 14.20 -4.78 3.52
N VAL A 453 13.61 -3.74 2.93
CA VAL A 453 13.02 -3.79 1.59
C VAL A 453 13.27 -2.49 0.80
N GLU A 454 12.91 -2.50 -0.49
CA GLU A 454 12.97 -1.34 -1.40
C GLU A 454 14.32 -0.59 -1.41
N PRO A 455 15.46 -1.28 -1.66
CA PRO A 455 16.77 -0.65 -1.72
C PRO A 455 16.93 0.24 -2.96
N CYS A 456 17.71 1.31 -2.80
CA CYS A 456 18.09 2.25 -3.84
C CYS A 456 19.57 2.62 -3.70
N PHE A 457 20.36 2.32 -4.74
CA PHE A 457 21.72 2.83 -4.82
C PHE A 457 21.72 4.35 -4.98
N THR A 458 22.62 5.00 -4.25
CA THR A 458 23.01 6.39 -4.48
C THR A 458 24.22 6.46 -5.42
N SER A 459 24.45 7.62 -6.01
CA SER A 459 25.57 7.88 -6.93
C SER A 459 26.96 7.82 -6.28
N ASP A 460 27.04 7.73 -4.95
CA ASP A 460 28.26 7.44 -4.19
C ASP A 460 28.31 6.01 -3.63
N ASP A 461 27.62 5.08 -4.28
CA ASP A 461 27.63 3.63 -3.98
C ASP A 461 27.07 3.23 -2.61
N ARG A 462 26.45 4.14 -1.87
CA ARG A 462 25.66 3.78 -0.68
C ARG A 462 24.28 3.28 -1.08
N ILE A 463 23.58 2.68 -0.12
CA ILE A 463 22.24 2.11 -0.34
C ILE A 463 21.29 2.74 0.67
N VAL A 464 20.26 3.42 0.16
CA VAL A 464 19.11 3.88 0.94
C VAL A 464 17.98 2.87 0.80
N PHE A 465 17.32 2.50 1.89
CA PHE A 465 16.32 1.43 1.89
C PHE A 465 15.32 1.60 3.03
N GLN A 466 14.23 0.84 2.99
CA GLN A 466 13.27 0.76 4.08
C GLN A 466 13.68 -0.28 5.11
N SER A 467 13.53 0.02 6.41
CA SER A 467 13.71 -0.96 7.47
C SER A 467 12.69 -0.82 8.61
N THR A 468 12.27 -1.95 9.16
CA THR A 468 11.39 -2.05 10.33
C THR A 468 12.11 -1.82 11.66
N ARG A 469 13.42 -1.54 11.65
CA ARG A 469 14.23 -1.26 12.85
C ARG A 469 13.75 -0.07 13.69
N CYS A 470 12.86 0.76 13.15
CA CYS A 470 12.24 1.83 13.91
C CYS A 470 11.29 1.32 15.02
N GLU A 471 10.83 0.07 14.90
CA GLU A 471 9.92 -0.65 15.79
C GLU A 471 8.74 0.22 16.23
N GLN A 472 7.92 0.57 15.24
CA GLN A 472 6.73 1.42 15.36
C GLN A 472 5.58 0.75 14.60
N VAL A 473 4.35 1.05 14.97
CA VAL A 473 3.16 0.57 14.24
C VAL A 473 2.37 1.74 13.67
N THR A 474 1.68 1.50 12.55
CA THR A 474 0.79 2.49 11.94
C THR A 474 -0.26 2.96 12.95
N PRO A 475 -0.57 4.27 13.08
CA PRO A 475 -1.55 4.74 14.05
C PRO A 475 -2.94 4.10 13.93
N CYS A 476 -3.35 3.74 12.70
CA CYS A 476 -4.67 3.15 12.42
C CYS A 476 -4.67 1.61 12.25
N HIS A 477 -3.52 0.94 12.37
CA HIS A 477 -3.40 -0.52 12.16
C HIS A 477 -2.36 -1.16 13.11
N GLN A 478 -2.33 -2.49 13.17
CA GLN A 478 -1.34 -3.25 13.96
C GLN A 478 0.00 -3.46 13.26
N THR A 479 0.11 -3.06 12.00
CA THR A 479 1.28 -3.38 11.19
C THR A 479 2.47 -2.54 11.61
N LEU A 480 3.63 -3.18 11.71
CA LEU A 480 4.91 -2.50 11.75
C LEU A 480 5.07 -1.55 10.55
N VAL A 481 5.58 -0.36 10.82
CA VAL A 481 5.99 0.57 9.76
C VAL A 481 7.48 0.43 9.50
N ALA A 482 7.90 0.82 8.30
CA ALA A 482 9.30 1.00 7.98
C ALA A 482 9.65 2.48 7.82
N ASN A 483 10.90 2.81 8.13
CA ASN A 483 11.48 4.13 7.86
C ASN A 483 12.71 3.98 6.98
N LEU A 484 13.21 5.09 6.45
CA LEU A 484 14.40 5.09 5.61
C LEU A 484 15.69 5.00 6.42
N TYR A 485 16.57 4.11 6.00
CA TYR A 485 17.93 3.89 6.51
C TYR A 485 18.93 3.99 5.35
N ILE A 486 20.19 4.18 5.70
CA ILE A 486 21.31 4.13 4.75
C ILE A 486 22.44 3.27 5.29
N CYS A 487 23.13 2.56 4.40
CA CYS A 487 24.37 1.85 4.68
C CYS A 487 25.31 1.95 3.47
N ASP A 488 26.56 1.54 3.65
CA ASP A 488 27.51 1.36 2.55
C ASP A 488 27.17 0.11 1.73
N ALA A 489 27.78 -0.05 0.55
CA ALA A 489 27.54 -1.19 -0.33
C ALA A 489 27.81 -2.57 0.30
N ASP A 490 28.61 -2.63 1.37
CA ASP A 490 28.92 -3.84 2.13
C ASP A 490 28.03 -4.04 3.36
N GLY A 491 27.09 -3.12 3.62
CA GLY A 491 26.21 -3.12 4.79
C GLY A 491 26.78 -2.40 6.02
N GLY A 492 28.00 -1.88 5.97
CA GLY A 492 28.60 -1.09 7.04
C GLY A 492 27.95 0.29 7.21
N ASN A 493 28.26 0.98 8.32
CA ASN A 493 27.84 2.36 8.57
C ASN A 493 26.30 2.59 8.52
N LEU A 494 25.54 1.55 8.91
CA LEU A 494 24.08 1.57 9.01
C LEU A 494 23.58 2.68 9.93
N ARG A 495 22.63 3.49 9.45
CA ARG A 495 21.93 4.49 10.29
C ARG A 495 20.58 4.88 9.72
N ARG A 496 19.68 5.34 10.60
CA ARG A 496 18.37 5.89 10.24
C ARG A 496 18.48 7.28 9.62
N LEU A 497 17.59 7.58 8.66
CA LEU A 497 17.46 8.87 7.98
C LEU A 497 16.16 9.60 8.35
N ALA A 498 15.08 8.86 8.54
CA ALA A 498 13.74 9.37 8.76
C ALA A 498 13.19 8.91 10.12
N PHE A 499 12.54 9.79 10.88
CA PHE A 499 12.02 9.52 12.23
C PHE A 499 10.49 9.68 12.29
N ASP A 500 9.80 9.10 11.32
CA ASP A 500 8.36 9.24 11.09
C ASP A 500 7.54 8.23 11.91
N GLY A 501 6.38 8.66 12.41
CA GLY A 501 5.43 7.81 13.13
C GLY A 501 4.61 6.85 12.27
N ALA A 502 4.67 7.01 10.95
CA ALA A 502 4.08 6.12 9.96
C ALA A 502 5.13 5.75 8.89
N ALA A 503 4.75 4.94 7.90
CA ALA A 503 5.70 4.41 6.92
C ALA A 503 6.23 5.48 5.95
N THR A 504 7.55 5.45 5.69
CA THR A 504 8.17 6.11 4.54
C THR A 504 8.71 5.07 3.58
N PHE A 505 8.30 5.13 2.31
CA PHE A 505 8.50 4.07 1.34
C PHE A 505 8.94 4.56 -0.05
N TYR A 506 9.46 3.62 -0.82
CA TYR A 506 9.93 3.70 -2.19
C TYR A 506 10.96 4.80 -2.44
N PRO A 507 12.15 4.75 -1.79
CA PRO A 507 13.19 5.74 -2.01
C PRO A 507 13.79 5.63 -3.42
N GLN A 508 13.98 6.75 -4.11
CA GLN A 508 14.63 6.84 -5.43
C GLN A 508 15.51 8.10 -5.49
N GLN A 509 16.76 8.01 -5.95
CA GLN A 509 17.62 9.18 -6.11
C GLN A 509 17.26 9.98 -7.38
N LEU A 510 17.00 11.28 -7.23
CA LEU A 510 16.83 12.26 -8.30
C LEU A 510 18.17 12.62 -8.96
N ASP A 511 18.11 13.17 -10.18
CA ASP A 511 19.30 13.62 -10.93
C ASP A 511 20.11 14.71 -10.21
N ASP A 512 19.50 15.45 -9.27
CA ASP A 512 20.18 16.43 -8.42
C ASP A 512 20.76 15.84 -7.12
N GLY A 513 20.72 14.51 -6.97
CA GLY A 513 21.28 13.77 -5.85
C GLY A 513 20.37 13.64 -4.64
N ARG A 514 19.23 14.34 -4.58
CA ARG A 514 18.24 14.16 -3.50
C ARG A 514 17.57 12.79 -3.59
N ILE A 515 17.13 12.27 -2.45
CA ILE A 515 16.29 11.09 -2.36
C ILE A 515 14.82 11.54 -2.39
N LEU A 516 14.06 11.08 -3.37
CA LEU A 516 12.60 11.16 -3.44
C LEU A 516 12.00 9.94 -2.75
N TYR A 517 10.92 10.11 -2.00
CA TYR A 517 10.20 9.02 -1.34
C TYR A 517 8.76 9.40 -1.06
N THR A 518 7.90 8.42 -0.79
CA THR A 518 6.53 8.66 -0.32
C THR A 518 6.50 8.61 1.21
N ARG A 519 5.87 9.61 1.83
CA ARG A 519 5.65 9.71 3.27
C ARG A 519 4.17 9.58 3.58
N TRP A 520 3.83 8.59 4.41
CA TRP A 520 2.51 8.46 4.99
C TRP A 520 2.42 9.23 6.31
N GLU A 521 1.37 10.02 6.50
CA GLU A 521 1.35 10.99 7.58
C GLU A 521 0.01 11.21 8.30
N TYR A 522 0.09 11.19 9.64
CA TYR A 522 -0.99 11.44 10.59
C TYR A 522 -0.56 12.55 11.56
N ASN A 523 -0.89 13.81 11.28
CA ASN A 523 -0.76 14.85 12.31
C ASN A 523 -1.94 15.81 12.27
N ASP A 524 -2.83 15.65 13.24
CA ASP A 524 -4.02 16.48 13.45
C ASP A 524 -4.90 16.62 12.18
N ARG A 525 -4.94 15.57 11.35
CA ARG A 525 -5.67 15.49 10.07
C ARG A 525 -5.97 14.04 9.65
N ASN A 526 -6.84 13.90 8.65
CA ASN A 526 -7.35 12.63 8.15
C ASN A 526 -6.26 11.72 7.57
N ALA A 527 -6.30 10.47 8.01
CA ALA A 527 -5.48 9.32 7.60
C ALA A 527 -5.39 9.05 6.09
N ARG A 528 -6.49 9.28 5.36
CA ARG A 528 -6.70 8.72 4.02
C ARG A 528 -5.86 9.42 2.96
N PHE A 529 -5.70 10.74 3.05
CA PHE A 529 -5.25 11.56 1.92
C PHE A 529 -3.76 11.94 1.94
N GLN A 530 -2.97 11.41 2.87
CA GLN A 530 -1.63 11.93 3.15
C GLN A 530 -0.56 10.87 2.94
N GLN A 531 -0.47 10.37 1.70
CA GLN A 531 0.67 9.59 1.19
C GLN A 531 1.36 10.41 0.10
N SER A 532 2.08 11.43 0.58
CA SER A 532 2.63 12.51 -0.23
C SER A 532 4.08 12.26 -0.62
N LEU A 533 4.55 12.88 -1.71
CA LEU A 533 5.95 12.81 -2.07
C LEU A 533 6.76 13.80 -1.24
N PHE A 534 7.89 13.32 -0.72
CA PHE A 534 8.88 14.08 0.02
C PHE A 534 10.27 13.90 -0.61
N SER A 535 11.17 14.81 -0.27
CA SER A 535 12.57 14.69 -0.67
C SER A 535 13.52 15.05 0.47
N MET A 536 14.73 14.50 0.43
CA MET A 536 15.82 14.78 1.38
C MET A 536 17.17 14.69 0.68
N HIS A 537 18.24 15.16 1.30
CA HIS A 537 19.60 14.77 0.89
C HIS A 537 19.92 13.35 1.36
N PRO A 538 20.86 12.63 0.70
CA PRO A 538 21.24 11.28 1.10
C PRO A 538 21.75 11.16 2.55
N ASP A 539 22.12 12.28 3.17
CA ASP A 539 22.54 12.28 4.57
C ASP A 539 21.37 12.38 5.59
N GLY A 540 20.14 12.58 5.13
CA GLY A 540 18.94 12.71 5.96
C GLY A 540 18.50 14.16 6.20
N THR A 541 19.30 15.14 5.76
CA THR A 541 19.00 16.58 5.91
C THR A 541 18.07 17.11 4.82
N ALA A 542 17.54 18.31 5.02
CA ALA A 542 16.64 19.05 4.14
C ALA A 542 15.37 18.26 3.78
N GLN A 543 14.83 17.51 4.73
CA GLN A 543 13.55 16.83 4.56
C GLN A 543 12.45 17.85 4.32
N THR A 544 11.82 17.78 3.15
CA THR A 544 10.78 18.72 2.76
C THR A 544 9.81 18.10 1.76
N GLU A 545 8.60 18.62 1.74
CA GLU A 545 7.56 18.19 0.81
C GLU A 545 8.01 18.37 -0.64
N TYR A 546 7.80 17.33 -1.44
CA TYR A 546 8.00 17.36 -2.88
C TYR A 546 6.67 17.68 -3.57
N TYR A 547 5.59 16.95 -3.25
CA TYR A 547 4.26 17.15 -3.81
C TYR A 547 3.15 16.57 -2.91
N GLY A 548 2.01 17.26 -2.78
CA GLY A 548 0.76 16.70 -2.25
C GLY A 548 0.49 16.86 -0.74
N ASN A 549 1.46 17.36 0.04
CA ASN A 549 1.39 17.41 1.52
C ASN A 549 0.26 18.29 2.10
N SER A 550 -0.45 19.08 1.30
CA SER A 550 -1.63 19.84 1.74
C SER A 550 -2.81 19.66 0.78
N SER A 551 -2.85 18.51 0.12
CA SER A 551 -3.84 18.17 -0.90
C SER A 551 -4.80 17.08 -0.46
N PHE A 552 -5.96 17.00 -1.11
CA PHE A 552 -6.86 15.83 -1.04
C PHE A 552 -6.67 14.87 -2.23
N TYR A 553 -5.96 15.32 -3.26
CA TYR A 553 -5.72 14.57 -4.47
C TYR A 553 -4.28 14.77 -4.97
N PRO A 554 -3.62 13.73 -5.49
CA PRO A 554 -3.99 12.32 -5.37
C PRO A 554 -3.96 11.86 -3.91
N THR A 555 -4.69 10.80 -3.59
CA THR A 555 -4.69 10.22 -2.23
C THR A 555 -3.39 9.49 -1.93
N SER A 556 -2.94 8.71 -2.91
CA SER A 556 -1.70 7.95 -2.85
C SER A 556 -0.80 8.27 -4.04
N LEU A 557 0.44 8.64 -3.76
CA LEU A 557 1.52 8.79 -4.74
C LEU A 557 2.48 7.61 -4.60
N LEU A 558 2.49 6.71 -5.58
CA LEU A 558 3.16 5.42 -5.51
C LEU A 558 4.23 5.28 -6.59
N HIS A 559 5.30 4.58 -6.25
CA HIS A 559 6.36 4.13 -7.19
C HIS A 559 7.03 5.24 -8.02
N PHE A 560 7.13 6.46 -7.49
CA PHE A 560 7.68 7.60 -8.25
C PHE A 560 9.20 7.49 -8.48
N ARG A 561 9.64 7.72 -9.72
CA ARG A 561 11.04 7.76 -10.15
C ARG A 561 11.35 9.07 -10.89
N PRO A 562 12.61 9.55 -10.90
CA PRO A 562 13.00 10.64 -11.77
C PRO A 562 12.86 10.28 -13.25
N ILE A 563 12.56 11.27 -14.08
CA ILE A 563 12.76 11.18 -15.52
C ILE A 563 14.17 11.74 -15.82
N PRO A 564 15.08 10.95 -16.43
CA PRO A 564 16.44 11.40 -16.69
C PRO A 564 16.51 12.71 -17.47
N SER A 565 17.48 13.56 -17.14
CA SER A 565 17.70 14.88 -17.76
C SER A 565 16.51 15.85 -17.64
N SER A 566 15.65 15.64 -16.64
CA SER A 566 14.46 16.45 -16.37
C SER A 566 14.28 16.69 -14.87
N THR A 567 13.46 17.69 -14.51
CA THR A 567 13.01 17.91 -13.12
C THR A 567 11.69 17.21 -12.82
N GLN A 568 11.14 16.48 -13.79
CA GLN A 568 9.88 15.76 -13.67
C GLN A 568 10.10 14.36 -13.08
N VAL A 569 9.03 13.84 -12.49
CA VAL A 569 8.98 12.47 -11.97
C VAL A 569 7.80 11.73 -12.58
N ILE A 570 7.95 10.43 -12.79
CA ILE A 570 6.90 9.52 -13.27
C ILE A 570 6.52 8.55 -12.16
N GLY A 571 5.24 8.23 -12.01
CA GLY A 571 4.76 7.36 -10.95
C GLY A 571 3.30 7.00 -11.11
N ILE A 572 2.71 6.49 -10.04
CA ILE A 572 1.34 5.98 -10.01
C ILE A 572 0.49 6.82 -9.04
N VAL A 573 -0.72 7.19 -9.47
CA VAL A 573 -1.74 7.82 -8.61
C VAL A 573 -2.89 6.85 -8.37
N SER A 574 -3.35 6.78 -7.12
CA SER A 574 -4.41 5.87 -6.71
C SER A 574 -5.11 6.30 -5.42
N GLY A 575 -6.12 5.53 -5.01
CA GLY A 575 -6.80 5.63 -3.71
C GLY A 575 -5.97 5.09 -2.53
N HIS A 576 -6.53 5.08 -1.33
CA HIS A 576 -5.81 4.80 -0.08
C HIS A 576 -5.62 3.30 0.20
N HIS A 577 -6.67 2.49 0.00
CA HIS A 577 -6.67 1.05 0.20
C HIS A 577 -6.53 0.32 -1.15
N VAL A 578 -5.29 0.27 -1.66
CA VAL A 578 -4.99 -0.23 -3.00
C VAL A 578 -3.90 -1.29 -2.98
N HIS A 579 -3.93 -2.20 -3.96
CA HIS A 579 -2.87 -3.17 -4.22
C HIS A 579 -1.64 -2.51 -4.88
N GLN A 580 -1.09 -1.45 -4.27
CA GLN A 580 0.00 -0.62 -4.82
C GLN A 580 -0.07 -0.41 -6.36
N THR A 581 -1.27 -0.21 -6.90
CA THR A 581 -1.59 -0.13 -8.34
C THR A 581 -2.44 1.10 -8.59
N GLY A 582 -2.42 1.61 -9.82
CA GLY A 582 -3.26 2.74 -10.19
C GLY A 582 -2.95 3.28 -11.58
N LYS A 583 -3.05 4.60 -11.74
CA LYS A 583 -2.88 5.30 -13.01
C LYS A 583 -1.49 5.90 -13.15
N LEU A 584 -0.87 5.67 -14.31
CA LEU A 584 0.45 6.20 -14.65
C LEU A 584 0.38 7.71 -14.92
N VAL A 585 1.22 8.49 -14.25
CA VAL A 585 1.28 9.95 -14.41
C VAL A 585 2.70 10.47 -14.40
N ILE A 586 2.88 11.66 -14.98
CA ILE A 586 4.05 12.51 -14.81
C ILE A 586 3.67 13.71 -13.94
N ILE A 587 4.57 14.12 -13.05
CA ILE A 587 4.44 15.34 -12.25
C ILE A 587 5.51 16.35 -12.64
N ASP A 588 5.07 17.55 -13.01
CA ASP A 588 5.90 18.75 -13.21
C ASP A 588 5.64 19.78 -12.11
N ARG A 589 6.55 19.82 -11.14
CA ARG A 589 6.43 20.72 -10.00
C ARG A 589 6.47 22.20 -10.36
N ARG A 590 7.06 22.58 -11.49
CA ARG A 590 7.14 23.99 -11.92
C ARG A 590 5.75 24.58 -12.18
N LYS A 591 4.75 23.73 -12.41
CA LYS A 591 3.35 24.13 -12.59
C LYS A 591 2.63 24.27 -11.23
N GLY A 592 2.99 23.44 -10.25
CA GLY A 592 2.44 23.48 -8.89
C GLY A 592 2.85 22.27 -8.06
N THR A 593 2.56 22.28 -6.77
CA THR A 593 2.97 21.22 -5.83
C THR A 593 1.82 20.59 -5.04
N GLN A 594 0.57 20.95 -5.37
CA GLN A 594 -0.64 20.54 -4.66
C GLN A 594 -1.79 20.30 -5.66
N GLY A 595 -2.74 19.44 -5.28
CA GLY A 595 -3.95 19.15 -6.06
C GLY A 595 -3.66 18.46 -7.39
N ASP A 596 -4.36 18.89 -8.44
CA ASP A 596 -4.11 18.45 -9.82
C ASP A 596 -2.88 19.10 -10.46
N THR A 597 -2.36 20.16 -9.85
CA THR A 597 -1.52 21.11 -10.57
C THR A 597 -0.19 20.48 -10.96
N GLY A 598 0.05 20.34 -12.26
CA GLY A 598 1.27 19.74 -12.77
C GLY A 598 1.21 18.22 -12.94
N ILE A 599 0.07 17.57 -12.69
CA ILE A 599 -0.15 16.15 -12.97
C ILE A 599 -0.61 15.98 -14.43
N GLU A 600 0.06 15.08 -15.15
CA GLU A 600 -0.28 14.68 -16.51
C GLU A 600 -0.40 13.16 -16.59
N TYR A 601 -1.58 12.66 -16.94
CA TYR A 601 -1.80 11.26 -17.29
C TYR A 601 -1.10 10.95 -18.60
N VAL A 602 -0.52 9.75 -18.71
CA VAL A 602 0.19 9.28 -19.89
C VAL A 602 -0.23 7.86 -20.26
N ALA A 603 0.07 7.45 -21.49
CA ALA A 603 -0.11 6.09 -21.96
C ALA A 603 -1.57 5.56 -21.95
N GLY A 604 -2.54 6.47 -21.90
CA GLY A 604 -3.97 6.14 -21.80
C GLY A 604 -4.43 5.79 -20.40
N SER A 605 -3.72 6.29 -19.38
CA SER A 605 -4.11 6.14 -17.98
C SER A 605 -5.23 7.10 -17.56
N ALA A 606 -5.52 8.12 -18.37
CA ALA A 606 -6.60 9.07 -18.13
C ALA A 606 -7.95 8.37 -18.08
N ILE A 607 -8.85 8.90 -17.25
CA ILE A 607 -10.17 8.31 -17.05
C ILE A 607 -11.12 8.85 -18.12
N GLY A 608 -11.62 7.96 -18.99
CA GLY A 608 -12.62 8.31 -20.00
C GLY A 608 -12.07 9.05 -21.23
N GLU A 609 -10.75 9.11 -21.40
CA GLU A 609 -10.08 9.76 -22.53
C GLU A 609 -9.28 8.76 -23.36
N GLU A 610 -8.97 9.12 -24.60
CA GLU A 610 -8.17 8.30 -25.52
C GLU A 610 -6.71 8.13 -25.03
N PRO A 611 -5.98 7.08 -25.46
CA PRO A 611 -4.56 6.95 -25.17
C PRO A 611 -3.75 8.20 -25.55
N GLY A 612 -2.96 8.72 -24.60
CA GLY A 612 -2.23 9.95 -24.80
C GLY A 612 -1.84 10.66 -23.51
N ARG A 613 -1.39 11.91 -23.67
CA ARG A 613 -1.09 12.84 -22.59
C ARG A 613 -2.29 13.71 -22.28
N HIS A 614 -2.72 13.72 -21.03
CA HIS A 614 -3.85 14.53 -20.58
C HIS A 614 -3.58 15.17 -19.24
N ALA A 615 -3.85 16.46 -19.10
CA ALA A 615 -3.72 17.14 -17.82
C ALA A 615 -4.78 16.63 -16.83
N SER A 616 -4.41 16.46 -15.56
CA SER A 616 -5.40 16.14 -14.52
C SER A 616 -6.38 17.28 -14.34
N ASN A 617 -7.68 16.95 -14.30
CA ASN A 617 -8.79 17.86 -14.05
C ASN A 617 -9.67 17.40 -12.87
N TYR A 618 -9.22 16.40 -12.11
CA TYR A 618 -10.03 15.68 -11.12
C TYR A 618 -10.51 16.57 -9.96
N ALA A 619 -9.64 17.40 -9.40
CA ALA A 619 -9.94 18.35 -8.34
C ALA A 619 -10.70 19.61 -8.81
N ASN A 620 -10.83 19.82 -10.13
CA ASN A 620 -11.57 20.96 -10.71
C ASN A 620 -12.93 20.58 -11.30
N ASP A 621 -13.31 19.29 -11.29
CA ASP A 621 -14.62 18.86 -11.79
C ASP A 621 -15.71 19.16 -10.75
N PRO A 622 -16.61 20.13 -11.00
CA PRO A 622 -17.65 20.52 -10.05
C PRO A 622 -18.57 19.35 -9.70
N ARG A 623 -18.73 18.38 -10.61
CA ARG A 623 -19.54 17.16 -10.41
C ARG A 623 -18.96 16.24 -9.34
N LEU A 624 -17.65 16.34 -9.07
CA LEU A 624 -16.92 15.54 -8.08
C LEU A 624 -16.67 16.33 -6.78
N VAL A 625 -16.77 17.66 -6.81
CA VAL A 625 -16.41 18.56 -5.71
C VAL A 625 -17.62 19.13 -4.96
N GLU A 626 -18.76 19.36 -5.62
CA GLU A 626 -19.92 20.05 -5.03
C GLU A 626 -20.85 19.14 -4.21
N ASP A 627 -20.89 17.83 -4.50
CA ASP A 627 -21.69 16.89 -3.72
C ASP A 627 -20.90 16.49 -2.46
N ARG A 628 -21.49 16.71 -1.28
CA ARG A 628 -20.79 16.73 0.03
C ARG A 628 -20.36 15.33 0.50
N GLY A 629 -19.44 14.72 -0.21
CA GLY A 629 -18.87 13.41 0.09
C GLY A 629 -17.45 13.31 -0.46
N VAL A 630 -16.48 13.80 0.32
CA VAL A 630 -15.02 13.59 0.17
C VAL A 630 -14.66 12.07 0.31
N VAL A 631 -15.63 11.17 0.15
CA VAL A 631 -15.65 9.78 0.58
C VAL A 631 -15.46 8.80 -0.58
N ALA A 632 -15.56 9.21 -1.85
CA ALA A 632 -15.38 8.31 -3.01
C ALA A 632 -13.98 8.32 -3.64
N ILE A 633 -12.96 8.87 -2.96
CA ILE A 633 -11.59 8.92 -3.51
C ILE A 633 -10.85 7.58 -3.29
N ASP A 634 -11.30 6.74 -2.36
CA ASP A 634 -10.60 5.50 -2.09
C ASP A 634 -10.64 4.50 -3.25
N ALA A 635 -11.72 4.46 -4.04
CA ALA A 635 -11.78 3.68 -5.28
C ALA A 635 -11.09 4.33 -6.49
N PHE A 636 -10.60 5.57 -6.36
CA PHE A 636 -9.92 6.26 -7.48
C PHE A 636 -8.71 5.44 -7.95
N GLY A 637 -8.53 5.38 -9.27
CA GLY A 637 -7.41 4.69 -9.91
C GLY A 637 -7.50 3.16 -9.93
N GLN A 638 -8.43 2.54 -9.18
CA GLN A 638 -8.53 1.08 -9.03
C GLN A 638 -9.27 0.35 -10.18
N PHE A 639 -9.80 1.09 -11.15
CA PHE A 639 -10.58 0.52 -12.27
C PHE A 639 -9.82 0.58 -13.57
N GLY A 640 -10.06 -0.39 -14.44
CA GLY A 640 -9.46 -0.43 -15.76
C GLY A 640 -7.99 -0.74 -15.76
N PRO A 641 -7.28 -0.44 -16.86
CA PRO A 641 -5.89 -0.85 -16.99
C PRO A 641 -5.10 -0.32 -15.80
N GLN A 642 -4.21 -1.16 -15.27
CA GLN A 642 -3.47 -0.89 -14.04
C GLN A 642 -1.97 -0.86 -14.33
N TRP A 643 -1.27 0.06 -13.67
CA TRP A 643 0.18 0.23 -13.77
C TRP A 643 0.87 0.13 -12.40
N GLN A 644 2.11 -0.35 -12.41
CA GLN A 644 3.05 -0.32 -11.29
C GLN A 644 4.49 -0.08 -11.77
N TYR A 645 5.34 0.37 -10.86
CA TYR A 645 6.80 0.41 -11.00
C TYR A 645 7.32 0.96 -12.36
N PRO A 646 6.94 2.18 -12.77
CA PRO A 646 7.47 2.75 -14.01
C PRO A 646 8.98 2.97 -13.92
N TYR A 647 9.68 2.81 -15.04
CA TYR A 647 11.10 3.14 -15.22
C TYR A 647 11.24 3.95 -16.52
N ALA A 648 11.55 5.24 -16.41
CA ALA A 648 11.67 6.11 -17.58
C ALA A 648 13.09 6.11 -18.16
N PHE A 649 13.18 6.04 -19.49
CA PHE A 649 14.40 6.38 -20.22
C PHE A 649 14.46 7.87 -20.54
N ASP A 650 13.31 8.44 -20.88
CA ASP A 650 13.09 9.85 -21.15
C ASP A 650 11.60 10.21 -20.89
N GLN A 651 11.16 11.39 -21.34
CA GLN A 651 9.77 11.82 -21.18
C GLN A 651 8.78 11.01 -22.01
N GLU A 652 9.18 10.23 -23.02
CA GLU A 652 8.29 9.52 -23.94
C GLU A 652 8.35 8.00 -23.79
N HIS A 653 9.43 7.43 -23.26
CA HIS A 653 9.72 5.99 -23.30
C HIS A 653 9.91 5.39 -21.91
N TYR A 654 9.11 4.37 -21.57
CA TYR A 654 9.10 3.77 -20.24
C TYR A 654 9.08 2.23 -20.29
N LEU A 655 9.66 1.61 -19.27
CA LEU A 655 9.29 0.25 -18.85
C LEU A 655 8.23 0.36 -17.76
N VAL A 656 7.24 -0.52 -17.78
CA VAL A 656 6.16 -0.53 -16.80
C VAL A 656 5.76 -1.97 -16.46
N THR A 657 5.31 -2.17 -15.23
CA THR A 657 4.49 -3.33 -14.87
C THR A 657 3.06 -2.97 -15.20
N PHE A 658 2.39 -3.74 -16.06
CA PHE A 658 1.12 -3.33 -16.65
C PHE A 658 0.15 -4.51 -16.83
N LEU A 659 -1.12 -4.22 -16.54
CA LEU A 659 -2.26 -5.13 -16.70
C LEU A 659 -3.29 -4.44 -17.61
N PRO A 660 -3.32 -4.77 -18.92
CA PRO A 660 -4.20 -4.11 -19.89
C PRO A 660 -5.68 -4.41 -19.68
N GLU A 661 -6.02 -5.62 -19.24
CA GLU A 661 -7.39 -6.04 -18.97
C GLU A 661 -8.02 -5.22 -17.84
N GLY A 662 -7.19 -4.85 -16.85
CA GLY A 662 -7.60 -4.09 -15.68
C GLY A 662 -8.08 -4.96 -14.52
N THR A 663 -8.49 -4.28 -13.45
CA THR A 663 -8.96 -4.90 -12.19
C THR A 663 -10.34 -4.40 -11.81
N LEU A 664 -11.06 -5.19 -11.00
CA LEU A 664 -12.24 -4.73 -10.26
C LEU A 664 -11.82 -4.00 -8.97
N ILE A 665 -12.72 -3.18 -8.40
CA ILE A 665 -12.49 -2.56 -7.07
C ILE A 665 -12.20 -3.67 -6.06
N HIS A 666 -11.19 -3.43 -5.25
CA HIS A 666 -10.61 -4.37 -4.29
C HIS A 666 -11.62 -4.91 -3.26
N LYS A 667 -12.05 -6.17 -3.45
CA LYS A 667 -12.30 -7.25 -2.47
C LYS A 667 -12.44 -8.65 -3.12
N SER A 668 -12.61 -8.73 -4.45
CA SER A 668 -12.63 -9.98 -5.22
C SER A 668 -11.19 -10.47 -5.45
N GLY A 669 -10.82 -11.59 -4.84
CA GLY A 669 -9.53 -12.22 -5.09
C GLY A 669 -9.39 -12.69 -6.53
N VAL A 670 -8.14 -12.72 -7.00
CA VAL A 670 -7.68 -13.16 -8.33
C VAL A 670 -7.98 -12.17 -9.46
N ASN A 671 -7.03 -11.27 -9.75
CA ASN A 671 -6.98 -10.52 -11.03
C ASN A 671 -6.06 -11.27 -12.01
N PRO A 672 -6.12 -11.01 -13.33
CA PRO A 672 -5.10 -11.52 -14.24
C PRO A 672 -3.70 -11.00 -13.84
N ASN A 673 -2.67 -11.77 -14.16
CA ASN A 673 -1.31 -11.45 -13.75
C ASN A 673 -0.77 -10.20 -14.45
N PHE A 674 0.03 -9.40 -13.74
CA PHE A 674 0.81 -8.32 -14.34
C PHE A 674 1.91 -8.87 -15.25
N GLY A 675 2.18 -8.14 -16.34
CA GLY A 675 3.34 -8.35 -17.20
C GLY A 675 4.27 -7.14 -17.19
N VAL A 676 5.50 -7.34 -17.66
CA VAL A 676 6.46 -6.27 -17.95
C VAL A 676 6.28 -5.83 -19.40
N TYR A 677 6.12 -4.53 -19.61
CA TYR A 677 5.93 -3.92 -20.92
C TYR A 677 6.90 -2.76 -21.14
N TYR A 678 7.29 -2.56 -22.39
CA TYR A 678 7.70 -1.25 -22.87
C TYR A 678 6.45 -0.45 -23.27
N GLN A 679 6.39 0.83 -22.92
CA GLN A 679 5.26 1.70 -23.25
C GLN A 679 5.71 3.14 -23.53
N THR A 680 4.99 3.83 -24.41
CA THR A 680 5.19 5.25 -24.70
C THR A 680 4.18 6.14 -24.00
N ALA A 681 4.47 7.45 -23.87
CA ALA A 681 3.50 8.41 -23.34
C ALA A 681 2.22 8.53 -24.18
N SER A 682 2.27 8.17 -25.47
CA SER A 682 1.12 8.11 -26.37
C SER A 682 0.31 6.81 -26.28
N GLY A 683 0.82 5.79 -25.56
CA GLY A 683 0.10 4.54 -25.28
C GLY A 683 0.51 3.35 -26.17
N GLN A 684 1.47 3.51 -27.08
CA GLN A 684 2.05 2.39 -27.83
C GLN A 684 2.79 1.48 -26.86
N ARG A 685 2.67 0.15 -27.00
CA ARG A 685 3.28 -0.79 -26.06
C ARG A 685 3.75 -2.09 -26.69
N GLU A 686 4.70 -2.75 -26.03
CA GLU A 686 5.19 -4.08 -26.38
C GLU A 686 5.41 -4.92 -25.11
N LEU A 687 4.83 -6.13 -25.09
CA LEU A 687 5.05 -7.11 -24.01
C LEU A 687 6.50 -7.57 -23.97
N LEU A 688 7.13 -7.59 -22.80
CA LEU A 688 8.52 -8.06 -22.60
C LEU A 688 8.61 -9.32 -21.76
N ALA A 689 7.77 -9.46 -20.73
CA ALA A 689 7.68 -10.67 -19.92
C ALA A 689 6.28 -10.85 -19.34
N TYR A 690 5.80 -12.10 -19.29
CA TYR A 690 4.53 -12.49 -18.69
C TYR A 690 4.56 -13.97 -18.34
N ASP A 691 4.13 -14.32 -17.14
CA ASP A 691 4.00 -15.71 -16.72
C ASP A 691 2.53 -16.00 -16.34
N PRO A 692 1.88 -17.01 -16.94
CA PRO A 692 0.50 -17.35 -16.62
C PRO A 692 0.26 -17.78 -15.17
N ALA A 693 1.31 -18.21 -14.46
CA ALA A 693 1.20 -18.74 -13.10
C ALA A 693 1.60 -17.72 -12.02
N VAL A 694 2.41 -16.71 -12.36
CA VAL A 694 2.92 -15.71 -11.41
C VAL A 694 3.10 -14.37 -12.09
N GLU A 695 2.95 -13.27 -11.36
CA GLU A 695 3.09 -11.94 -11.94
C GLU A 695 4.56 -11.60 -12.24
N CYS A 696 4.79 -10.86 -13.34
CA CYS A 696 6.10 -10.31 -13.67
C CYS A 696 6.09 -8.81 -13.39
N SER A 697 6.99 -8.32 -12.54
CA SER A 697 6.97 -6.93 -12.06
C SER A 697 8.37 -6.31 -11.86
N GLN A 698 8.40 -5.06 -11.39
CA GLN A 698 9.60 -4.31 -10.96
C GLN A 698 10.76 -4.29 -11.98
N PRO A 699 10.50 -3.88 -13.24
CA PRO A 699 11.54 -3.86 -14.26
C PRO A 699 12.62 -2.80 -13.97
N VAL A 700 13.88 -3.18 -14.22
CA VAL A 700 15.06 -2.32 -14.13
C VAL A 700 15.95 -2.57 -15.35
N ALA A 701 16.23 -1.52 -16.10
CA ALA A 701 17.13 -1.58 -17.26
C ALA A 701 18.59 -1.75 -16.80
N VAL A 702 19.31 -2.72 -17.38
CA VAL A 702 20.74 -2.92 -17.11
C VAL A 702 21.55 -1.96 -17.97
N MET A 703 21.87 -0.80 -17.39
CA MET A 703 22.64 0.26 -18.04
C MET A 703 23.38 1.12 -17.00
N ALA A 704 24.51 1.71 -17.42
CA ALA A 704 25.14 2.77 -16.64
C ALA A 704 24.28 4.05 -16.66
N ARG A 705 24.32 4.81 -15.57
CA ARG A 705 23.59 6.07 -15.37
C ARG A 705 24.55 7.20 -15.01
N ASN A 706 24.16 8.43 -15.30
CA ASN A 706 24.94 9.60 -14.90
C ASN A 706 24.87 9.77 -13.38
N ALA A 707 26.02 9.72 -12.70
CA ALA A 707 26.11 10.00 -11.28
C ALA A 707 25.83 11.48 -10.99
N ALA A 708 24.98 11.74 -9.99
CA ALA A 708 24.72 13.09 -9.53
C ALA A 708 25.93 13.67 -8.77
N HIS A 709 26.10 14.99 -8.81
CA HIS A 709 27.05 15.64 -7.92
C HIS A 709 26.48 15.70 -6.50
N LEU A 710 27.01 14.88 -5.60
CA LEU A 710 26.58 14.85 -4.22
C LEU A 710 27.34 15.88 -3.38
N ARG A 711 26.58 16.61 -2.56
CA ARG A 711 27.16 17.45 -1.50
C ARG A 711 27.76 16.56 -0.41
N GLY A 712 28.85 17.02 0.21
CA GLY A 712 29.34 16.43 1.46
C GLY A 712 28.30 16.54 2.56
N SER A 713 28.28 15.58 3.49
CA SER A 713 27.37 15.64 4.62
C SER A 713 27.79 16.72 5.61
N TYR A 714 26.82 17.49 6.10
CA TYR A 714 27.00 18.48 7.16
C TYR A 714 26.47 17.99 8.52
N VAL A 715 26.05 16.72 8.60
CA VAL A 715 25.53 16.14 9.84
C VAL A 715 26.65 16.00 10.86
N ASP A 716 26.49 16.64 12.01
CA ASP A 716 27.45 16.68 13.10
C ASP A 716 26.86 16.02 14.35
N PHE A 717 27.08 14.70 14.49
CA PHE A 717 26.64 13.94 15.67
C PHE A 717 27.40 14.29 16.97
N SER A 718 28.35 15.24 16.97
CA SER A 718 28.84 15.81 18.23
C SER A 718 27.82 16.76 18.87
N LYS A 719 26.83 17.23 18.09
CA LYS A 719 25.71 18.06 18.54
C LYS A 719 24.49 17.21 18.85
N SER A 720 23.65 17.72 19.76
CA SER A 720 22.36 17.10 20.11
C SER A 720 21.16 17.78 19.46
N TYR A 721 21.38 18.90 18.78
CA TYR A 721 20.37 19.81 18.29
C TYR A 721 20.64 20.19 16.83
N GLY A 722 19.59 20.63 16.15
CA GLY A 722 19.66 21.40 14.92
C GLY A 722 18.85 22.70 15.06
N ASP A 723 18.98 23.59 14.09
CA ASP A 723 18.49 24.96 14.17
C ASP A 723 17.38 25.20 13.14
N PHE A 724 16.31 25.88 13.56
CA PHE A 724 15.29 26.41 12.67
C PHE A 724 15.35 27.93 12.62
N TYR A 725 15.17 28.47 11.42
CA TYR A 725 15.03 29.90 11.16
C TYR A 725 13.73 30.16 10.42
N VAL A 726 12.91 31.06 10.96
CA VAL A 726 11.71 31.55 10.28
C VAL A 726 11.92 33.03 10.02
N GLN A 727 11.98 33.40 8.74
CA GLN A 727 12.21 34.79 8.34
C GLN A 727 11.07 35.69 8.79
N ASP A 728 9.82 35.32 8.51
CA ASP A 728 8.65 36.07 8.96
C ASP A 728 7.40 35.17 8.99
N VAL A 729 6.89 34.88 10.19
CA VAL A 729 5.68 34.04 10.36
C VAL A 729 4.46 34.57 9.62
N TYR A 730 4.41 35.87 9.30
CA TYR A 730 3.29 36.53 8.60
C TYR A 730 3.33 36.42 7.08
N LEU A 731 4.39 35.83 6.50
CA LEU A 731 4.45 35.54 5.08
C LEU A 731 3.82 34.17 4.79
N GLY A 732 3.06 34.07 3.70
CA GLY A 732 2.38 32.84 3.30
C GLY A 732 0.93 32.74 3.80
N PRO A 733 0.18 31.76 3.28
CA PRO A 733 -1.25 31.62 3.53
C PRO A 733 -1.56 31.18 4.98
N GLY A 734 -0.58 30.64 5.71
CA GLY A 734 -0.76 30.13 7.06
C GLY A 734 -1.16 31.18 8.10
N LEU A 735 -0.89 32.48 7.88
CA LEU A 735 -1.32 33.60 8.73
C LEU A 735 -2.09 34.69 7.96
N GLU A 736 -2.62 34.37 6.79
CA GLU A 736 -3.36 35.35 5.99
C GLU A 736 -4.50 35.99 6.81
N GLY A 737 -4.57 37.33 6.78
CA GLY A 737 -5.55 38.12 7.53
C GLY A 737 -5.26 38.30 9.03
N VAL A 738 -4.20 37.69 9.59
CA VAL A 738 -3.83 37.89 11.01
C VAL A 738 -2.99 39.17 11.16
N PRO A 739 -3.37 40.12 12.05
CA PRO A 739 -2.59 41.33 12.25
C PRO A 739 -1.17 41.06 12.76
N ARG A 740 -0.18 41.77 12.21
CA ARG A 740 1.21 41.73 12.69
C ARG A 740 1.28 42.08 14.17
N GLY A 741 2.13 41.37 14.91
CA GLY A 741 2.28 41.52 16.36
C GLY A 741 1.26 40.72 17.17
N THR A 742 0.27 40.07 16.55
CA THR A 742 -0.62 39.11 17.23
C THR A 742 0.16 37.93 17.82
N ILE A 743 1.13 37.39 17.07
CA ILE A 743 1.94 36.25 17.49
C ILE A 743 3.04 36.76 18.39
N LYS A 744 3.15 36.17 19.58
CA LYS A 744 4.18 36.49 20.59
C LYS A 744 5.20 35.38 20.74
N LYS A 745 4.77 34.13 20.56
CA LYS A 745 5.60 32.95 20.79
C LYS A 745 5.32 31.87 19.76
N LEU A 746 6.30 31.00 19.58
CA LEU A 746 6.19 29.73 18.90
C LEU A 746 6.41 28.61 19.91
N ARG A 747 5.51 27.62 19.96
CA ARG A 747 5.64 26.40 20.76
C ARG A 747 6.12 25.27 19.87
N VAL A 748 7.12 24.53 20.34
CA VAL A 748 7.65 23.33 19.70
C VAL A 748 7.08 22.09 20.40
N VAL A 749 6.44 21.22 19.62
CA VAL A 749 5.78 20.02 20.12
C VAL A 749 6.38 18.77 19.47
N GLY A 750 6.90 17.85 20.27
CA GLY A 750 7.38 16.54 19.83
C GLY A 750 6.26 15.50 19.78
N ILE A 751 6.40 14.52 18.89
CA ILE A 751 5.45 13.42 18.69
C ILE A 751 6.10 12.11 19.16
N GLU A 752 5.54 11.47 20.18
CA GLU A 752 5.93 10.11 20.60
C GLU A 752 5.12 9.09 19.79
N CYS A 753 5.83 8.21 19.08
CA CYS A 753 5.31 7.22 18.16
C CYS A 753 5.12 5.85 18.84
N ARG A 754 3.98 5.24 18.57
CA ARG A 754 3.54 4.00 19.21
C ARG A 754 4.44 2.80 18.87
N PRO A 755 4.94 2.04 19.88
CA PRO A 755 5.73 0.82 19.63
C PRO A 755 4.88 -0.38 19.22
N MET A 756 3.70 -0.55 19.83
CA MET A 756 2.78 -1.66 19.51
C MET A 756 1.35 -1.33 19.91
N TYR A 757 0.41 -2.10 19.37
CA TYR A 757 -1.01 -2.15 19.65
C TYR A 757 -1.32 -2.51 21.13
N LEU A 758 -2.46 -2.03 21.63
CA LEU A 758 -2.94 -2.15 23.00
C LEU A 758 -4.38 -2.74 22.99
N HIS A 759 -4.55 -4.01 23.39
CA HIS A 759 -5.84 -4.67 23.69
C HIS A 759 -6.67 -5.27 22.54
N THR A 760 -7.07 -6.54 22.69
CA THR A 760 -7.83 -7.41 21.74
C THR A 760 -9.27 -6.97 21.39
N GLY A 761 -9.70 -5.76 21.73
CA GLY A 761 -11.07 -5.26 21.52
C GLY A 761 -11.32 -4.75 20.10
N HIS A 762 -12.56 -4.87 19.62
CA HIS A 762 -12.99 -4.50 18.26
C HIS A 762 -12.71 -3.01 17.93
N MET A 763 -11.56 -2.70 17.35
CA MET A 763 -11.28 -1.34 16.87
C MET A 763 -11.81 -1.12 15.46
N HIS A 764 -12.97 -0.51 15.29
CA HIS A 764 -13.36 -0.04 13.97
C HIS A 764 -12.41 1.08 13.52
N CYS A 765 -11.45 0.80 12.63
CA CYS A 765 -10.74 1.90 11.98
C CYS A 765 -11.81 2.76 11.28
N PRO A 766 -11.84 4.09 11.48
CA PRO A 766 -12.70 4.96 10.66
C PRO A 766 -12.38 4.86 9.17
N CYS A 767 -11.22 4.30 8.81
CA CYS A 767 -10.83 3.92 7.45
C CYS A 767 -11.52 2.62 6.95
N ASP A 768 -11.80 1.67 7.85
CA ASP A 768 -12.38 0.35 7.54
C ASP A 768 -13.93 0.34 7.53
N ILE A 769 -14.58 1.32 8.18
CA ILE A 769 -16.04 1.50 8.10
C ILE A 769 -16.37 2.09 6.72
N GLN A 770 -16.25 1.26 5.69
CA GLN A 770 -16.61 1.54 4.31
C GLN A 770 -18.08 1.15 4.00
N PHE A 771 -18.87 0.76 5.03
CA PHE A 771 -20.14 0.02 4.86
C PHE A 771 -21.36 0.65 5.54
N GLU A 772 -21.33 1.95 5.84
CA GLU A 772 -22.55 2.66 6.22
C GLU A 772 -22.55 4.03 5.52
N PRO A 773 -23.53 4.33 4.66
CA PRO A 773 -23.71 5.66 4.12
C PRO A 773 -24.21 6.51 5.29
N PHE A 774 -23.65 7.71 5.45
CA PHE A 774 -24.23 8.68 6.39
C PHE A 774 -24.19 8.31 7.87
N ILE A 775 -22.99 8.08 8.43
CA ILE A 775 -22.81 8.45 9.84
C ILE A 775 -21.71 9.49 10.01
N PRO A 776 -22.01 10.68 10.54
CA PRO A 776 -21.01 11.61 11.06
C PRO A 776 -20.42 11.02 12.34
N TYR A 777 -19.73 9.88 12.25
CA TYR A 777 -19.00 9.30 13.36
C TYR A 777 -17.64 10.02 13.46
N VAL A 778 -17.65 11.12 14.21
CA VAL A 778 -16.46 11.70 14.86
C VAL A 778 -15.97 10.76 15.99
N GLY A 779 -16.37 9.49 16.02
CA GLY A 779 -16.59 8.79 17.29
C GLY A 779 -16.18 7.34 17.41
N ASP A 780 -15.49 6.69 16.46
CA ASP A 780 -15.19 5.25 16.59
C ASP A 780 -13.68 4.89 16.63
N MET A 781 -12.83 5.70 17.28
CA MET A 781 -11.48 5.24 17.68
C MET A 781 -11.56 4.39 18.97
N SER A 782 -12.45 3.40 19.01
CA SER A 782 -13.02 2.80 20.22
C SER A 782 -12.12 1.88 21.06
N GLY A 783 -10.88 1.59 20.63
CA GLY A 783 -10.00 0.71 21.40
C GLY A 783 -8.82 1.38 22.11
N GLU A 784 -8.16 2.39 21.52
CA GLU A 784 -6.76 2.69 21.92
C GLU A 784 -6.40 4.16 22.05
N ALA A 785 -7.34 5.03 21.72
CA ALA A 785 -6.99 6.39 21.40
C ALA A 785 -6.32 7.09 22.60
N VAL A 786 -5.18 7.74 22.32
CA VAL A 786 -4.54 8.70 23.22
C VAL A 786 -5.55 9.75 23.68
N THR A 787 -6.63 9.94 22.92
CA THR A 787 -7.65 10.97 23.05
C THR A 787 -9.04 10.45 22.69
N ALA A 788 -10.12 11.13 23.06
CA ALA A 788 -11.44 10.80 22.50
C ALA A 788 -11.68 11.52 21.17
N GLY A 789 -11.08 11.05 20.07
CA GLY A 789 -11.25 11.65 18.74
C GLY A 789 -10.44 12.92 18.48
N GLY A 790 -9.40 13.16 19.29
CA GLY A 790 -8.42 14.24 19.16
C GLY A 790 -7.15 13.77 18.43
N ALA A 791 -5.98 13.90 19.05
CA ALA A 791 -4.70 13.44 18.49
C ALA A 791 -4.62 11.92 18.29
N TRP A 792 -3.85 11.51 17.26
CA TRP A 792 -3.42 10.12 17.03
C TRP A 792 -2.30 9.69 17.99
N ASP A 793 -1.46 10.64 18.41
CA ASP A 793 -0.18 10.39 19.08
C ASP A 793 -0.06 11.11 20.42
N ILE A 794 0.90 10.66 21.23
CA ILE A 794 1.29 11.33 22.47
C ILE A 794 2.09 12.59 22.12
N LYS A 795 1.75 13.71 22.76
CA LYS A 795 2.33 15.04 22.48
C LYS A 795 3.26 15.48 23.60
N HIS A 796 4.45 15.98 23.24
CA HIS A 796 5.44 16.50 24.18
C HIS A 796 5.63 18.01 23.96
N VAL A 797 5.31 18.83 24.95
CA VAL A 797 5.65 20.27 24.88
C VAL A 797 7.11 20.43 25.23
N LEU A 798 7.97 20.54 24.21
CA LEU A 798 9.42 20.65 24.40
C LEU A 798 9.81 22.03 24.92
N GLY A 799 9.11 23.07 24.46
CA GLY A 799 9.25 24.42 24.96
C GLY A 799 8.70 25.49 24.02
N GLU A 800 8.97 26.74 24.35
CA GLU A 800 8.54 27.93 23.62
C GLU A 800 9.72 28.86 23.34
N VAL A 801 9.61 29.63 22.26
CA VAL A 801 10.53 30.71 21.89
C VAL A 801 9.76 31.97 21.55
N ASP A 802 10.42 33.12 21.71
CA ASP A 802 9.80 34.41 21.42
C ASP A 802 9.84 34.70 19.92
N VAL A 803 8.76 35.27 19.39
CA VAL A 803 8.70 35.80 18.03
C VAL A 803 8.95 37.30 18.08
N ALA A 804 9.92 37.78 17.30
CA ALA A 804 10.29 39.18 17.28
C ALA A 804 9.17 40.06 16.69
N PRO A 805 9.15 41.38 16.95
CA PRO A 805 8.14 42.28 16.41
C PRO A 805 8.02 42.28 14.87
N ASP A 806 9.13 41.97 14.18
CA ASP A 806 9.21 41.80 12.74
C ASP A 806 8.76 40.41 12.26
N GLY A 807 8.26 39.56 13.15
CA GLY A 807 7.72 38.23 12.83
C GLY A 807 8.79 37.14 12.71
N SER A 808 10.07 37.48 12.84
CA SER A 808 11.16 36.52 12.74
C SER A 808 11.36 35.73 14.04
N CYS A 809 11.89 34.51 13.91
CA CYS A 809 12.44 33.77 15.05
C CYS A 809 13.49 32.74 14.59
N ALA A 810 14.41 32.39 15.50
CA ALA A 810 15.41 31.36 15.30
C ALA A 810 15.54 30.53 16.59
N PHE A 811 15.60 29.21 16.49
CA PHE A 811 15.57 28.33 17.67
C PHE A 811 16.18 26.95 17.44
N GLU A 812 16.72 26.36 18.51
CA GLU A 812 17.26 24.99 18.53
C GLU A 812 16.14 23.97 18.77
N VAL A 813 16.22 22.81 18.13
CA VAL A 813 15.30 21.67 18.28
C VAL A 813 16.11 20.38 18.48
N PRO A 814 15.72 19.48 19.39
CA PRO A 814 16.44 18.22 19.57
C PRO A 814 16.42 17.40 18.28
N ALA A 815 17.61 16.99 17.84
CA ALA A 815 17.75 16.19 16.63
C ALA A 815 17.06 14.83 16.75
N ASN A 816 16.74 14.19 15.63
CA ASN A 816 16.11 12.86 15.57
C ASN A 816 14.69 12.77 16.19
N ASN A 817 14.01 13.91 16.34
CA ASN A 817 12.65 13.98 16.85
C ASN A 817 11.71 14.57 15.80
N SER A 818 10.59 13.90 15.55
CA SER A 818 9.48 14.50 14.81
C SER A 818 8.82 15.58 15.65
N VAL A 819 8.83 16.81 15.13
CA VAL A 819 8.26 17.99 15.79
C VAL A 819 7.33 18.77 14.86
N TYR A 820 6.40 19.50 15.47
CA TYR A 820 5.58 20.50 14.78
C TYR A 820 5.47 21.77 15.62
N PHE A 821 4.98 22.83 15.00
CA PHE A 821 4.99 24.18 15.57
C PHE A 821 3.57 24.74 15.75
N GLN A 822 3.38 25.48 16.83
CA GLN A 822 2.16 26.25 17.10
C GLN A 822 2.49 27.72 17.34
N LEU A 823 1.81 28.62 16.63
CA LEU A 823 1.97 30.06 16.79
C LEU A 823 0.99 30.57 17.83
N LEU A 824 1.49 31.23 18.87
CA LEU A 824 0.72 31.61 20.06
C LEU A 824 0.52 33.11 20.16
N ASP A 825 -0.65 33.53 20.63
CA ASP A 825 -0.95 34.92 20.97
C ASP A 825 -0.42 35.34 22.36
N GLU A 826 -0.71 36.57 22.78
CA GLU A 826 -0.30 37.11 24.09
C GLU A 826 -0.85 36.34 25.29
N ARG A 827 -1.95 35.60 25.11
CA ARG A 827 -2.58 34.77 26.13
C ARG A 827 -2.05 33.33 26.10
N GLY A 828 -1.17 33.00 25.16
CA GLY A 828 -0.63 31.66 24.97
C GLY A 828 -1.57 30.70 24.26
N ARG A 829 -2.58 31.21 23.54
CA ARG A 829 -3.55 30.41 22.78
C ARG A 829 -3.06 30.23 21.34
N CYS A 830 -3.24 29.04 20.77
CA CYS A 830 -2.81 28.72 19.41
C CYS A 830 -3.65 29.46 18.37
N VAL A 831 -3.00 30.32 17.58
CA VAL A 831 -3.59 31.03 16.44
C VAL A 831 -3.51 30.18 15.17
N GLN A 832 -2.41 29.45 14.99
CA GLN A 832 -2.22 28.53 13.86
C GLN A 832 -1.31 27.38 14.28
N THR A 833 -1.64 26.17 13.81
CA THR A 833 -0.86 24.95 14.06
C THR A 833 -0.35 24.39 12.74
N MET A 834 0.90 23.95 12.72
CA MET A 834 1.43 23.14 11.63
C MET A 834 0.76 21.76 11.70
N ARG A 835 -0.09 21.44 10.71
CA ARG A 835 -0.80 20.14 10.61
C ARG A 835 0.02 19.15 9.78
N SER A 836 1.31 19.12 10.09
CA SER A 836 2.32 18.21 9.57
C SER A 836 3.48 18.14 10.57
N TRP A 837 4.53 17.38 10.32
CA TRP A 837 5.76 17.43 11.13
C TRP A 837 7.01 17.62 10.28
N THR A 838 8.07 18.05 10.95
CA THR A 838 9.43 18.18 10.45
C THR A 838 10.41 17.62 11.48
N MET A 839 11.68 17.51 11.11
CA MET A 839 12.76 17.08 11.98
C MET A 839 14.07 17.71 11.50
N VAL A 840 15.09 17.64 12.34
CA VAL A 840 16.47 18.02 12.01
C VAL A 840 17.41 16.88 12.34
N MET A 841 18.40 16.68 11.47
CA MET A 841 19.59 15.90 11.79
C MET A 841 20.51 16.70 12.71
N PRO A 842 21.42 16.04 13.44
CA PRO A 842 22.37 16.72 14.32
C PRO A 842 23.20 17.79 13.60
N GLY A 843 23.19 19.02 14.10
CA GLY A 843 23.90 20.17 13.53
C GLY A 843 23.31 20.74 12.25
N GLU A 844 22.15 20.25 11.81
CA GLU A 844 21.45 20.77 10.63
C GLU A 844 20.87 22.16 10.90
N THR A 845 20.81 22.98 9.85
CA THR A 845 20.08 24.25 9.86
C THR A 845 19.00 24.24 8.77
N ILE A 846 17.75 24.50 9.16
CA ILE A 846 16.59 24.61 8.26
C ILE A 846 16.05 26.04 8.32
N ALA A 847 15.68 26.60 7.16
CA ALA A 847 15.07 27.93 7.07
C ALA A 847 13.75 27.89 6.30
N CYS A 848 12.77 28.66 6.77
CA CYS A 848 11.50 28.94 6.09
C CYS A 848 11.34 30.45 5.90
N VAL A 849 10.79 30.87 4.76
CA VAL A 849 10.48 32.28 4.50
C VAL A 849 9.26 32.70 5.31
N GLY A 850 8.26 31.82 5.44
CA GLY A 850 7.04 32.09 6.17
C GLY A 850 6.21 30.86 6.52
N CYS A 851 4.98 31.07 6.98
CA CYS A 851 4.08 29.99 7.38
C CYS A 851 3.35 29.41 6.15
N HIS A 852 3.80 28.22 5.71
CA HIS A 852 3.27 27.49 4.55
C HIS A 852 3.37 28.25 3.22
N GLU A 853 4.45 29.03 3.05
CA GLU A 853 4.78 29.68 1.79
C GLU A 853 5.01 28.67 0.65
N GLY A 854 4.86 29.12 -0.59
CA GLY A 854 5.25 28.30 -1.74
C GLY A 854 6.75 28.04 -1.72
N LYS A 855 7.18 26.77 -1.72
CA LYS A 855 8.61 26.40 -1.68
C LYS A 855 9.43 26.80 -2.92
N GLN A 856 8.76 27.29 -3.98
CA GLN A 856 9.39 27.89 -5.17
C GLN A 856 9.46 29.42 -5.09
N GLN A 857 8.86 30.02 -4.07
CA GLN A 857 8.89 31.46 -3.86
C GLN A 857 10.29 31.82 -3.33
N ALA A 858 10.97 32.73 -4.04
CA ALA A 858 12.18 33.32 -3.52
C ALA A 858 11.85 34.13 -2.25
N GLY A 859 12.70 34.03 -1.23
CA GLY A 859 12.60 34.89 -0.05
C GLY A 859 12.65 36.36 -0.46
N GLN A 860 11.73 37.17 0.06
CA GLN A 860 11.84 38.62 -0.12
C GLN A 860 13.04 39.11 0.68
N VAL A 861 13.95 39.87 0.06
CA VAL A 861 15.02 40.55 0.78
C VAL A 861 14.39 41.68 1.59
N THR A 862 13.88 41.38 2.79
CA THR A 862 13.52 42.42 3.75
C THR A 862 14.82 42.92 4.37
N GLN A 863 15.12 44.22 4.20
CA GLN A 863 16.31 44.88 4.75
C GLN A 863 16.42 44.83 6.29
N SER A 864 15.47 44.20 6.98
CA SER A 864 15.31 44.22 8.44
C SER A 864 15.29 42.85 9.11
N ALA A 865 15.45 41.72 8.39
CA ALA A 865 15.59 40.42 9.03
C ALA A 865 16.96 40.33 9.70
N VAL A 866 17.10 40.96 10.87
CA VAL A 866 18.20 40.70 11.78
C VAL A 866 17.88 39.33 12.37
N PHE A 867 18.45 38.26 11.81
CA PHE A 867 18.37 36.96 12.46
C PHE A 867 18.91 37.15 13.88
N GLY A 868 18.00 37.15 14.86
CA GLY A 868 18.38 37.17 16.26
C GLY A 868 19.23 35.94 16.58
N ASN A 869 19.88 35.95 17.75
CA ASN A 869 20.57 34.76 18.23
C ASN A 869 19.60 33.56 18.28
N VAL A 870 20.09 32.37 17.89
CA VAL A 870 19.33 31.13 17.98
C VAL A 870 18.91 30.92 19.44
N GLN A 871 17.60 30.82 19.67
CA GLN A 871 17.03 30.69 21.01
C GLN A 871 17.01 29.23 21.45
N ARG A 872 17.40 28.97 22.71
CA ARG A 872 17.08 27.71 23.38
C ARG A 872 15.60 27.65 23.71
N LEU A 873 15.03 26.45 23.62
CA LEU A 873 13.66 26.19 24.05
C LEU A 873 13.52 26.49 25.54
N ARG A 874 12.57 27.37 25.88
CA ARG A 874 12.24 27.70 27.26
C ARG A 874 11.01 26.91 27.70
N PRO A 875 10.93 26.47 28.97
CA PRO A 875 9.73 25.82 29.47
C PRO A 875 8.51 26.74 29.31
N MET A 876 7.33 26.14 29.11
CA MET A 876 6.10 26.90 29.21
C MET A 876 6.00 27.54 30.61
N ALA A 877 5.44 28.74 30.70
CA ALA A 877 5.30 29.44 31.97
C ALA A 877 4.61 28.55 33.03
N GLY A 878 5.20 28.46 34.22
CA GLY A 878 4.74 27.61 35.31
C GLY A 878 5.09 26.12 35.19
N GLN A 879 5.79 25.69 34.13
CA GLN A 879 6.18 24.29 33.91
C GLN A 879 7.71 24.09 33.98
N PRO A 880 8.18 22.90 34.42
CA PRO A 880 9.61 22.58 34.41
C PRO A 880 10.15 22.34 32.98
N PRO A 881 11.48 22.41 32.76
CA PRO A 881 12.09 21.98 31.51
C PRO A 881 11.75 20.53 31.18
N HIS A 882 11.53 20.25 29.89
CA HIS A 882 11.24 18.90 29.43
C HIS A 882 12.42 17.95 29.73
N PRO A 883 12.21 16.75 30.31
CA PRO A 883 13.27 15.83 30.69
C PRO A 883 14.24 15.46 29.56
N LEU A 884 13.73 15.29 28.33
CA LEU A 884 14.55 15.11 27.12
C LEU A 884 15.64 16.18 26.97
N LEU A 885 15.28 17.46 27.09
CA LEU A 885 16.24 18.56 26.90
C LEU A 885 17.31 18.52 28.00
N ALA A 886 16.89 18.28 29.24
CA ALA A 886 17.81 18.20 30.37
C ALA A 886 18.83 17.05 30.22
N ARG A 887 18.42 15.87 29.72
CA ARG A 887 19.35 14.74 29.50
C ARG A 887 20.25 14.95 28.27
N LEU A 888 19.77 15.59 27.21
CA LEU A 888 20.58 15.92 26.04
C LEU A 888 21.65 16.97 26.35
N ASP A 889 21.31 17.97 27.17
CA ASP A 889 22.26 19.00 27.61
C ASP A 889 23.34 18.43 28.54
N ARG A 890 22.97 17.46 29.39
CA ARG A 890 23.90 16.85 30.35
C ARG A 890 24.83 15.83 29.70
N ASP A 891 24.28 14.94 28.87
CA ASP A 891 25.01 13.73 28.43
C ASP A 891 25.34 13.73 26.93
N GLY A 892 24.56 14.44 26.11
CA GLY A 892 24.68 14.44 24.65
C GLY A 892 23.83 13.36 23.95
N LEU A 893 23.62 13.52 22.64
CA LEU A 893 22.77 12.66 21.81
C LEU A 893 23.23 11.21 21.78
N LEU A 894 24.51 10.98 21.53
CA LEU A 894 25.05 9.63 21.40
C LEU A 894 25.33 8.96 22.76
N ALA A 895 24.96 9.56 23.90
CA ALA A 895 25.25 9.03 25.24
C ALA A 895 24.60 7.65 25.51
N SER A 896 23.39 7.44 25.00
CA SER A 896 22.59 6.23 25.19
C SER A 896 21.59 6.06 24.05
N ALA A 897 21.05 4.85 23.90
CA ALA A 897 19.95 4.58 22.98
C ALA A 897 18.72 5.46 23.28
N GLY A 898 18.40 5.66 24.57
CA GLY A 898 17.30 6.53 24.99
C GLY A 898 17.46 8.00 24.58
N ASN A 899 18.68 8.56 24.62
CA ASN A 899 18.92 9.92 24.13
C ASN A 899 18.74 10.00 22.61
N TYR A 900 19.24 9.01 21.88
CA TYR A 900 19.11 8.93 20.42
C TYR A 900 17.66 8.76 19.95
N LEU A 901 16.83 7.99 20.70
CA LEU A 901 15.40 7.81 20.45
C LEU A 901 14.56 9.05 20.78
N GLY A 902 15.10 10.00 21.55
CA GLY A 902 14.37 11.21 21.90
C GLY A 902 13.07 10.92 22.65
N VAL A 903 11.97 11.55 22.25
CA VAL A 903 10.64 11.34 22.88
C VAL A 903 10.15 9.89 22.75
N ASN A 904 10.71 9.10 21.82
CA ASN A 904 10.38 7.68 21.62
C ASN A 904 11.11 6.70 22.55
N SER A 905 11.87 7.20 23.53
CA SER A 905 12.60 6.37 24.49
C SER A 905 11.65 5.50 25.34
N ARG A 906 12.12 4.30 25.72
CA ARG A 906 11.40 3.32 26.54
C ARG A 906 10.68 3.94 27.76
N ARG A 907 9.43 3.53 27.97
CA ARG A 907 8.54 3.95 29.06
C ARG A 907 8.16 2.77 29.95
N SER A 908 8.05 3.02 31.24
CA SER A 908 7.61 2.02 32.22
C SER A 908 6.10 1.79 32.10
N CYS A 909 5.68 0.52 32.15
CA CYS A 909 4.26 0.14 32.23
C CYS A 909 3.68 0.22 33.66
N ASP A 910 4.49 0.60 34.65
CA ASP A 910 4.02 0.86 36.01
C ASP A 910 3.16 2.14 36.03
N PRO A 911 1.88 2.07 36.47
CA PRO A 911 0.97 3.21 36.47
C PRO A 911 1.47 4.41 37.27
N ASP A 912 2.31 4.20 38.28
CA ASP A 912 2.85 5.27 39.15
C ASP A 912 4.11 5.92 38.57
N SER A 913 4.67 5.37 37.49
CA SER A 913 5.86 5.93 36.86
C SER A 913 5.62 7.34 36.29
N PRO A 914 6.61 8.25 36.34
CA PRO A 914 6.50 9.57 35.74
C PRO A 914 6.29 9.47 34.22
N THR A 915 5.40 10.33 33.69
CA THR A 915 5.25 10.54 32.25
C THR A 915 5.93 11.84 31.84
N GLU A 916 6.49 11.86 30.62
CA GLU A 916 7.15 13.05 30.07
C GLU A 916 6.27 13.84 29.09
N GLY A 917 5.30 13.18 28.46
CA GLY A 917 4.34 13.82 27.55
C GLY A 917 3.25 14.57 28.31
N PHE A 918 2.45 15.33 27.56
CA PHE A 918 1.34 16.10 28.11
C PHE A 918 0.20 15.18 28.58
N SER A 919 -0.15 15.23 29.87
CA SER A 919 -1.12 14.32 30.50
C SER A 919 -2.32 15.09 31.05
N PHE A 920 -3.52 14.78 30.57
CA PHE A 920 -4.75 15.32 31.17
C PHE A 920 -4.87 14.92 32.64
N VAL A 921 -4.58 13.66 32.95
CA VAL A 921 -4.68 13.10 34.32
C VAL A 921 -3.78 13.84 35.29
N ARG A 922 -2.55 14.21 34.87
CA ARG A 922 -1.56 14.83 35.76
C ARG A 922 -1.53 16.34 35.70
N GLN A 923 -2.02 16.97 34.63
CA GLN A 923 -1.90 18.42 34.42
C GLN A 923 -3.23 19.14 34.36
N ILE A 924 -4.31 18.50 33.91
CA ILE A 924 -5.62 19.15 33.75
C ILE A 924 -6.59 18.75 34.86
N GLN A 925 -6.66 17.47 35.23
CA GLN A 925 -7.51 17.02 36.33
C GLN A 925 -7.22 17.77 37.65
N PRO A 926 -5.96 18.05 38.05
CA PRO A 926 -5.70 18.82 39.27
C PRO A 926 -6.26 20.25 39.26
N ILE A 927 -6.32 20.88 38.07
CA ILE A 927 -6.97 22.19 37.90
C ILE A 927 -8.48 22.04 38.18
N LEU A 928 -9.11 21.00 37.62
CA LEU A 928 -10.52 20.72 37.83
C LEU A 928 -10.82 20.38 39.29
N ASP A 929 -10.01 19.55 39.94
CA ASP A 929 -10.17 19.16 41.34
C ASP A 929 -10.11 20.38 42.26
N THR A 930 -9.17 21.28 42.00
CA THR A 930 -8.96 22.49 42.80
C THR A 930 -10.09 23.50 42.64
N HIS A 931 -10.56 23.71 41.41
CA HIS A 931 -11.43 24.85 41.07
C HIS A 931 -12.88 24.48 40.76
N CYS A 932 -13.15 23.29 40.23
CA CYS A 932 -14.42 22.95 39.59
C CYS A 932 -15.19 21.83 40.30
N VAL A 933 -14.52 20.76 40.75
CA VAL A 933 -15.16 19.51 41.22
C VAL A 933 -16.14 19.75 42.36
N ARG A 934 -15.88 20.66 43.30
CA ARG A 934 -16.81 20.97 44.41
C ARG A 934 -18.23 21.32 43.95
N CYS A 935 -18.38 21.87 42.76
CA CYS A 935 -19.68 22.21 42.17
C CYS A 935 -20.10 21.24 41.05
N HIS A 936 -19.23 20.31 40.66
CA HIS A 936 -19.30 19.43 39.51
C HIS A 936 -18.93 17.98 39.88
N ASP A 937 -19.27 17.53 41.08
CA ASP A 937 -18.92 16.20 41.61
C ASP A 937 -19.90 15.08 41.17
N GLY A 938 -20.98 15.45 40.49
CA GLY A 938 -22.06 14.53 40.11
C GLY A 938 -22.95 14.08 41.28
N SER A 939 -22.85 14.74 42.46
CA SER A 939 -23.77 14.55 43.56
C SER A 939 -25.19 15.03 43.21
N PRO A 940 -26.24 14.71 44.00
CA PRO A 940 -27.59 15.20 43.75
C PRO A 940 -27.71 16.73 43.65
N HIS A 941 -26.85 17.49 44.34
CA HIS A 941 -26.83 18.95 44.24
C HIS A 941 -26.21 19.46 42.92
N ALA A 942 -25.40 18.62 42.25
CA ALA A 942 -24.76 18.88 40.97
C ALA A 942 -25.39 18.09 39.81
N ALA A 943 -26.55 17.45 40.00
CA ALA A 943 -27.15 16.51 39.04
C ALA A 943 -27.43 17.12 37.64
N GLU A 944 -27.67 18.42 37.55
CA GLU A 944 -27.89 19.13 36.28
C GLU A 944 -26.60 19.68 35.64
N ARG A 945 -25.44 19.41 36.23
CA ARG A 945 -24.13 19.91 35.79
C ARG A 945 -23.27 18.78 35.23
N MET A 946 -22.28 19.14 34.41
CA MET A 946 -21.24 18.19 33.97
C MET A 946 -20.51 17.61 35.18
N ASN A 947 -20.28 16.29 35.20
CA ASN A 947 -19.44 15.66 36.20
C ASN A 947 -17.96 15.82 35.79
N LEU A 948 -17.19 16.54 36.61
CA LEU A 948 -15.77 16.84 36.42
C LEU A 948 -14.86 16.07 37.39
N GLY A 949 -15.41 15.07 38.08
CA GLY A 949 -14.66 14.17 38.95
C GLY A 949 -13.67 13.29 38.19
N SER A 950 -12.63 12.85 38.91
CA SER A 950 -11.53 12.03 38.39
C SER A 950 -11.85 10.54 38.34
N GLU A 951 -13.04 10.12 38.81
CA GLU A 951 -13.42 8.71 38.81
C GLU A 951 -13.47 8.16 37.39
N GLU A 952 -13.15 6.88 37.26
CA GLU A 952 -13.25 6.17 35.99
C GLU A 952 -14.69 6.20 35.46
N PHE A 953 -14.80 6.47 34.16
CA PHE A 953 -16.06 6.42 33.44
C PHE A 953 -16.16 5.08 32.70
N ILE A 954 -16.80 4.12 33.37
CA ILE A 954 -16.93 2.72 32.93
C ILE A 954 -17.62 2.61 31.56
N ASP A 955 -18.58 3.51 31.28
CA ASP A 955 -19.37 3.51 30.05
C ASP A 955 -18.78 4.38 28.92
N PHE A 956 -17.49 4.79 29.01
CA PHE A 956 -16.90 5.65 27.97
C PHE A 956 -17.01 5.03 26.59
N ARG A 957 -16.68 3.74 26.53
CA ARG A 957 -16.98 2.74 25.49
C ARG A 957 -16.65 1.36 26.10
N GLU A 958 -17.58 0.42 26.07
CA GLU A 958 -17.33 -0.97 26.49
C GLU A 958 -16.14 -1.53 25.67
N GLY A 959 -15.07 -1.97 26.34
CA GLY A 959 -13.86 -2.51 25.68
C GLY A 959 -12.74 -1.49 25.34
N SER A 960 -12.78 -0.26 25.84
CA SER A 960 -11.67 0.68 25.61
C SER A 960 -10.40 0.27 26.37
N GLY A 961 -9.24 0.32 25.70
CA GLY A 961 -7.90 0.00 26.23
C GLY A 961 -7.34 1.06 27.18
N ARG A 962 -8.08 2.13 27.50
CA ARG A 962 -7.72 3.16 28.49
C ARG A 962 -8.83 3.43 29.50
N ARG A 963 -8.44 3.77 30.72
CA ARG A 963 -9.34 4.09 31.83
C ARG A 963 -9.61 5.60 31.86
N PHE A 964 -10.55 6.05 31.02
CA PHE A 964 -10.91 7.48 30.94
C PHE A 964 -11.65 7.97 32.19
N SER A 965 -11.41 9.21 32.60
CA SER A 965 -12.14 9.83 33.72
C SER A 965 -13.48 10.41 33.27
N LYS A 966 -14.43 10.54 34.21
CA LYS A 966 -15.74 11.20 34.01
C LYS A 966 -15.59 12.63 33.50
N SER A 967 -14.63 13.38 34.06
CA SER A 967 -14.30 14.74 33.64
C SER A 967 -13.91 14.83 32.17
N TYR A 968 -13.03 13.95 31.69
CA TYR A 968 -12.58 13.93 30.32
C TYR A 968 -13.75 13.59 29.39
N ALA A 969 -14.56 12.61 29.80
CA ALA A 969 -15.74 12.21 29.04
C ALA A 969 -16.77 13.33 28.90
N ALA A 970 -17.04 14.05 29.99
CA ALA A 970 -17.97 15.16 30.02
C ALA A 970 -17.48 16.34 29.17
N LEU A 971 -16.21 16.75 29.32
CA LEU A 971 -15.62 17.86 28.58
C LEU A 971 -15.57 17.60 27.07
N THR A 972 -15.27 16.36 26.68
CA THR A 972 -15.19 15.95 25.27
C THR A 972 -16.53 15.49 24.70
N ALA A 973 -17.62 15.54 25.47
CA ALA A 973 -18.96 15.06 25.06
C ALA A 973 -18.96 13.63 24.49
N GLY A 974 -18.13 12.74 25.06
CA GLY A 974 -17.93 11.37 24.56
C GLY A 974 -17.04 11.28 23.31
N GLY A 975 -16.18 12.26 23.09
CA GLY A 975 -15.32 12.38 21.90
C GLY A 975 -15.94 13.11 20.71
N ARG A 976 -16.91 13.99 20.95
CA ARG A 976 -17.58 14.80 19.92
C ARG A 976 -17.24 16.27 20.09
N GLN A 977 -16.80 16.89 19.01
CA GLN A 977 -16.55 18.32 18.96
C GLN A 977 -17.86 19.10 19.19
N THR A 978 -17.81 20.10 20.08
CA THR A 978 -18.95 20.97 20.37
C THR A 978 -18.53 22.44 20.30
N ALA A 979 -19.49 23.35 20.35
CA ALA A 979 -19.16 24.78 20.52
C ALA A 979 -18.48 25.06 21.88
N MET A 980 -18.67 24.19 22.88
CA MET A 980 -18.06 24.35 24.20
C MET A 980 -16.57 24.03 24.17
N LEU A 981 -16.24 22.89 23.57
CA LEU A 981 -14.87 22.40 23.41
C LEU A 981 -14.69 21.91 21.98
N ASN A 982 -13.75 22.51 21.26
CA ASN A 982 -13.42 22.13 19.89
C ASN A 982 -11.90 22.09 19.68
N TRP A 983 -11.42 21.17 18.86
CA TRP A 983 -9.98 20.84 18.72
C TRP A 983 -9.64 20.46 17.28
N TYR A 984 -8.37 20.22 16.96
CA TYR A 984 -8.04 19.66 15.64
C TYR A 984 -8.33 18.15 15.63
N SER A 985 -9.29 17.72 14.82
CA SER A 985 -9.69 16.31 14.76
C SER A 985 -8.70 15.45 13.97
N ALA A 986 -8.43 14.24 14.46
CA ALA A 986 -7.78 13.15 13.75
C ALA A 986 -8.43 12.81 12.38
N THR A 987 -9.69 13.20 12.16
CA THR A 987 -10.42 13.00 10.89
C THR A 987 -10.61 14.31 10.10
N GLY A 988 -9.97 15.39 10.55
CA GLY A 988 -10.07 16.73 9.96
C GLY A 988 -9.52 16.81 8.54
N ARG A 989 -9.98 17.83 7.80
CA ARG A 989 -9.57 18.12 6.40
C ARG A 989 -8.06 18.09 6.20
N SER A 990 -7.58 17.56 5.07
CA SER A 990 -6.15 17.50 4.76
C SER A 990 -5.58 18.83 4.29
N ALA A 991 -6.36 19.61 3.55
CA ALA A 991 -5.99 20.96 3.20
C ALA A 991 -5.78 21.84 4.44
N MET A 992 -4.92 22.85 4.28
CA MET A 992 -4.64 23.84 5.32
C MET A 992 -5.92 24.54 5.77
N LEU A 993 -6.04 24.78 7.07
CA LEU A 993 -7.16 25.51 7.66
C LEU A 993 -6.78 26.98 7.89
N PRO A 994 -7.74 27.91 7.80
CA PRO A 994 -7.48 29.31 8.10
C PRO A 994 -7.06 29.50 9.58
N PRO A 995 -6.34 30.59 9.90
CA PRO A 995 -5.99 30.92 11.28
C PRO A 995 -7.22 30.97 12.19
N ARG A 996 -7.07 30.50 13.43
CA ARG A 996 -8.14 30.42 14.43
C ARG A 996 -9.37 29.65 13.96
N ALA A 997 -9.22 28.69 13.04
CA ALA A 997 -10.34 27.86 12.59
C ALA A 997 -10.96 27.05 13.75
N ILE A 998 -10.14 26.60 14.70
CA ILE A 998 -10.52 25.65 15.75
C ILE A 998 -9.52 25.73 16.92
N GLY A 999 -9.73 24.98 18.01
CA GLY A 999 -8.84 24.95 19.17
C GLY A 999 -9.23 25.91 20.29
N SER A 1000 -8.28 26.28 21.14
CA SER A 1000 -8.53 27.10 22.35
C SER A 1000 -9.04 28.50 22.05
N THR A 1001 -8.72 29.06 20.89
CA THR A 1001 -9.23 30.39 20.47
C THR A 1001 -10.71 30.38 20.10
N GLN A 1002 -11.28 29.20 19.79
CA GLN A 1002 -12.68 29.04 19.37
C GLN A 1002 -13.52 28.25 20.38
N SER A 1003 -12.91 27.67 21.41
CA SER A 1003 -13.61 26.89 22.43
C SER A 1003 -14.24 27.81 23.48
N LYS A 1004 -15.58 27.83 23.56
CA LYS A 1004 -16.32 28.68 24.51
C LYS A 1004 -15.96 28.41 25.97
N ILE A 1005 -15.46 27.23 26.32
CA ILE A 1005 -15.00 26.93 27.68
C ILE A 1005 -13.94 27.92 28.17
N MET A 1006 -13.12 28.46 27.26
CA MET A 1006 -12.11 29.47 27.61
C MET A 1006 -12.71 30.81 28.04
N GLU A 1007 -13.98 31.08 27.72
CA GLU A 1007 -14.73 32.24 28.22
C GLU A 1007 -15.22 32.00 29.65
N TYR A 1008 -15.51 30.74 30.03
CA TYR A 1008 -15.92 30.40 31.39
C TYR A 1008 -14.75 30.51 32.38
N LEU A 1009 -13.52 30.28 31.89
CA LEU A 1009 -12.31 30.46 32.68
C LEU A 1009 -11.93 31.95 32.86
N GLU A 1010 -12.63 32.90 32.19
CA GLU A 1010 -12.27 34.33 32.17
C GLU A 1010 -13.45 35.26 32.57
N PRO A 1011 -13.28 36.20 33.52
CA PRO A 1011 -12.30 36.28 34.61
C PRO A 1011 -12.67 35.41 35.83
N SER A 1012 -13.93 34.96 35.93
CA SER A 1012 -14.40 34.06 37.00
C SER A 1012 -15.67 33.32 36.61
N HIS A 1013 -15.78 32.04 36.97
CA HIS A 1013 -17.00 31.26 36.86
C HIS A 1013 -17.71 31.22 38.22
N TYR A 1014 -18.83 31.95 38.37
CA TYR A 1014 -19.56 32.07 39.65
C TYR A 1014 -18.65 32.43 40.85
N GLY A 1015 -17.67 33.31 40.64
CA GLY A 1015 -16.71 33.74 41.67
C GLY A 1015 -15.49 32.82 41.84
N VAL A 1016 -15.41 31.68 41.14
CA VAL A 1016 -14.20 30.86 41.05
C VAL A 1016 -13.24 31.51 40.07
N MET A 1017 -12.02 31.83 40.53
CA MET A 1017 -10.94 32.37 39.71
C MET A 1017 -9.88 31.29 39.49
N VAL A 1018 -9.47 31.12 38.24
CA VAL A 1018 -8.39 30.22 37.82
C VAL A 1018 -7.15 31.07 37.55
N SER A 1019 -5.96 30.56 37.86
CA SER A 1019 -4.72 31.31 37.61
C SER A 1019 -4.44 31.46 36.11
N ASN A 1020 -3.65 32.46 35.70
CA ASN A 1020 -3.28 32.60 34.29
C ASN A 1020 -2.42 31.42 33.79
N GLU A 1021 -1.65 30.79 34.68
CA GLU A 1021 -0.84 29.61 34.36
C GLU A 1021 -1.74 28.40 34.07
N ASP A 1022 -2.74 28.14 34.91
CA ASP A 1022 -3.70 27.05 34.72
C ASP A 1022 -4.56 27.27 33.47
N LYS A 1023 -4.99 28.51 33.20
CA LYS A 1023 -5.71 28.84 31.95
C LYS A 1023 -4.86 28.55 30.71
N ARG A 1024 -3.57 28.88 30.76
CA ARG A 1024 -2.63 28.62 29.66
C ARG A 1024 -2.40 27.12 29.48
N LEU A 1025 -2.28 26.37 30.58
CA LEU A 1025 -2.14 24.92 30.56
C LEU A 1025 -3.39 24.23 29.98
N PHE A 1026 -4.58 24.70 30.37
CA PHE A 1026 -5.85 24.23 29.81
C PHE A 1026 -5.99 24.56 28.31
N ALA A 1027 -5.61 25.76 27.88
CA ALA A 1027 -5.57 26.12 26.47
C ALA A 1027 -4.60 25.23 25.67
N CYS A 1028 -3.42 24.95 26.23
CA CYS A 1028 -2.43 24.05 25.65
C CYS A 1028 -3.02 22.65 25.44
N TRP A 1029 -3.75 22.11 26.41
CA TRP A 1029 -4.42 20.80 26.26
C TRP A 1029 -5.38 20.76 25.07
N ILE A 1030 -6.21 21.80 24.89
CA ILE A 1030 -7.12 21.90 23.74
C ILE A 1030 -6.31 21.97 22.43
N ASP A 1031 -5.28 22.80 22.40
CA ASP A 1031 -4.48 23.06 21.21
C ASP A 1031 -3.61 21.86 20.80
N LEU A 1032 -3.27 20.97 21.73
CA LEU A 1032 -2.59 19.69 21.46
C LEU A 1032 -3.54 18.60 20.97
N SER A 1033 -4.78 18.95 20.64
CA SER A 1033 -5.84 18.01 20.26
C SER A 1033 -6.21 17.06 21.39
N ILE A 1034 -6.34 17.58 22.61
CA ILE A 1034 -6.92 16.93 23.80
C ILE A 1034 -6.28 15.58 24.24
N PRO A 1035 -4.95 15.45 24.37
CA PRO A 1035 -4.30 14.24 24.91
C PRO A 1035 -4.88 13.84 26.28
N PHE A 1036 -5.16 12.55 26.48
CA PHE A 1036 -5.59 12.02 27.79
C PHE A 1036 -4.38 11.61 28.64
N GLY A 1037 -3.51 10.75 28.09
CA GLY A 1037 -2.26 10.34 28.74
C GLY A 1037 -1.03 11.01 28.13
N GLY A 1038 0.01 11.18 28.95
CA GLY A 1038 1.36 11.64 28.56
C GLY A 1038 2.33 10.51 28.21
N SER A 1039 1.84 9.27 28.10
CA SER A 1039 2.55 8.13 27.53
C SER A 1039 1.55 7.07 27.04
N TYR A 1040 1.97 6.23 26.09
CA TYR A 1040 1.21 5.02 25.72
C TYR A 1040 0.99 4.05 26.89
N ALA A 1041 1.79 4.13 27.96
CA ALA A 1041 1.63 3.30 29.14
C ALA A 1041 0.65 3.86 30.19
N GLU A 1042 0.37 5.17 30.17
CA GLU A 1042 -0.42 5.83 31.21
C GLU A 1042 -1.92 5.53 31.09
N ALA A 1043 -2.55 5.16 32.22
CA ALA A 1043 -3.97 4.85 32.29
C ALA A 1043 -4.44 3.74 31.32
N THR A 1044 -3.51 2.94 30.80
CA THR A 1044 -3.81 1.78 29.95
C THR A 1044 -4.37 0.65 30.79
N ASN A 1045 -5.36 -0.07 30.24
CA ASN A 1045 -5.95 -1.25 30.83
C ASN A 1045 -5.17 -2.50 30.38
N TRP A 1046 -4.11 -2.85 31.11
CA TRP A 1046 -3.20 -3.93 30.73
C TRP A 1046 -3.76 -5.32 31.07
N SER A 1047 -3.87 -6.19 30.06
CA SER A 1047 -3.73 -7.63 30.32
C SER A 1047 -2.25 -7.98 30.55
N MET A 1048 -1.98 -9.13 31.18
CA MET A 1048 -0.59 -9.60 31.33
C MET A 1048 0.11 -9.81 29.99
N GLU A 1049 -0.63 -10.23 28.97
CA GLU A 1049 -0.11 -10.51 27.63
C GLU A 1049 0.19 -9.20 26.86
N ASP A 1050 -0.77 -8.26 26.83
CA ASP A 1050 -0.58 -6.95 26.19
C ASP A 1050 0.66 -6.23 26.74
N ARG A 1051 0.86 -6.31 28.06
CA ARG A 1051 2.02 -5.70 28.72
C ARG A 1051 3.34 -6.31 28.25
N LYS A 1052 3.43 -7.65 28.18
CA LYS A 1052 4.64 -8.34 27.72
C LYS A 1052 4.98 -8.00 26.27
N ILE A 1053 3.97 -7.97 25.39
CA ILE A 1053 4.13 -7.61 23.99
C ILE A 1053 4.62 -6.16 23.87
N PHE A 1054 3.97 -5.22 24.56
CA PHE A 1054 4.39 -3.82 24.55
C PHE A 1054 5.83 -3.63 25.04
N GLU A 1055 6.20 -4.27 26.16
CA GLU A 1055 7.57 -4.25 26.68
C GLU A 1055 8.57 -4.88 25.70
N TYR A 1056 8.24 -5.99 25.02
CA TYR A 1056 9.07 -6.61 23.99
C TYR A 1056 9.40 -5.63 22.84
N HIS A 1057 8.40 -4.94 22.29
CA HIS A 1057 8.62 -3.98 21.20
C HIS A 1057 9.42 -2.74 21.65
N GLN A 1058 9.27 -2.31 22.91
CA GLN A 1058 10.11 -1.25 23.46
C GLN A 1058 11.57 -1.69 23.61
N ASP A 1059 11.82 -2.89 24.16
CA ASP A 1059 13.18 -3.44 24.30
C ASP A 1059 13.83 -3.58 22.91
N LYS A 1060 13.06 -4.06 21.92
CA LYS A 1060 13.51 -4.22 20.54
C LYS A 1060 13.88 -2.89 19.86
N ARG A 1061 13.06 -1.85 20.04
CA ARG A 1061 13.35 -0.47 19.60
C ARG A 1061 14.65 0.04 20.20
N GLU A 1062 14.88 -0.21 21.49
CA GLU A 1062 16.08 0.24 22.20
C GLU A 1062 17.34 -0.49 21.72
N ILE A 1063 17.25 -1.79 21.40
CA ILE A 1063 18.35 -2.58 20.80
C ILE A 1063 18.76 -2.00 19.46
N PHE A 1064 17.81 -1.72 18.56
CA PHE A 1064 18.13 -1.18 17.24
C PHE A 1064 18.78 0.20 17.33
N ALA A 1065 18.25 1.09 18.18
CA ALA A 1065 18.89 2.39 18.44
C ALA A 1065 20.29 2.24 19.06
N TRP A 1066 20.49 1.26 19.96
CA TRP A 1066 21.81 0.97 20.53
C TRP A 1066 22.83 0.56 19.45
N GLN A 1067 22.42 -0.23 18.46
CA GLN A 1067 23.30 -0.61 17.35
C GLN A 1067 23.69 0.59 16.49
N GLU A 1068 22.73 1.44 16.14
CA GLU A 1068 22.99 2.67 15.39
C GLU A 1068 23.96 3.58 16.14
N VAL A 1069 23.73 3.81 17.44
CA VAL A 1069 24.62 4.62 18.27
C VAL A 1069 26.00 3.97 18.40
N SER A 1070 26.08 2.66 18.54
CA SER A 1070 27.35 1.93 18.60
C SER A 1070 28.16 2.12 17.32
N GLU A 1071 27.51 2.06 16.16
CA GLU A 1071 28.15 2.26 14.87
C GLU A 1071 28.62 3.72 14.69
N LEU A 1072 27.78 4.69 15.03
CA LEU A 1072 28.12 6.11 14.98
C LEU A 1072 29.27 6.48 15.93
N ARG A 1073 29.35 5.81 17.10
CA ARG A 1073 30.46 5.94 18.05
C ARG A 1073 31.73 5.26 17.55
N ARG A 1074 31.63 4.09 16.93
CA ARG A 1074 32.76 3.37 16.32
C ARG A 1074 33.44 4.22 15.26
N GLN A 1075 32.67 4.86 14.36
CA GLN A 1075 33.18 5.80 13.36
C GLN A 1075 33.93 7.00 13.98
N ARG A 1076 33.64 7.32 15.24
CA ARG A 1076 34.23 8.44 16.01
C ARG A 1076 35.28 8.00 17.02
N ASN A 1077 35.72 6.73 16.99
CA ASN A 1077 36.64 6.15 17.96
C ASN A 1077 36.17 6.30 19.42
N MET A 1078 34.85 6.23 19.66
CA MET A 1078 34.23 6.25 20.98
C MET A 1078 33.83 4.82 21.40
N PRO A 1079 33.86 4.49 22.71
CA PRO A 1079 33.38 3.19 23.19
C PRO A 1079 31.86 3.05 22.97
N PRO A 1080 31.34 1.83 22.75
CA PRO A 1080 29.89 1.62 22.59
C PRO A 1080 29.12 2.11 23.82
N PRO A 1081 27.86 2.55 23.67
CA PRO A 1081 27.00 2.89 24.81
C PRO A 1081 26.67 1.67 25.66
N PRO A 1082 26.17 1.85 26.89
CA PRO A 1082 25.69 0.75 27.72
C PRO A 1082 24.67 -0.10 26.98
N VAL A 1083 24.79 -1.42 27.10
CA VAL A 1083 23.85 -2.39 26.49
C VAL A 1083 22.46 -2.22 27.14
N PRO A 1084 21.37 -2.21 26.36
CA PRO A 1084 20.00 -2.09 26.90
C PRO A 1084 19.63 -3.24 27.86
N ASP A 1085 18.72 -2.98 28.80
CA ASP A 1085 18.18 -3.99 29.71
C ASP A 1085 17.01 -4.76 29.06
N THR A 1086 17.31 -5.90 28.45
CA THR A 1086 16.38 -6.65 27.58
C THR A 1086 15.66 -7.79 28.30
N LYS A 1087 15.19 -7.55 29.53
CA LYS A 1087 14.61 -8.58 30.41
C LYS A 1087 13.52 -9.40 29.73
N VAL A 1088 12.62 -8.76 29.00
CA VAL A 1088 11.46 -9.44 28.39
C VAL A 1088 11.91 -10.33 27.23
N ILE A 1089 12.86 -9.86 26.42
CA ILE A 1089 13.48 -10.68 25.35
C ILE A 1089 14.25 -11.86 25.94
N ARG A 1090 15.03 -11.67 27.02
CA ARG A 1090 15.73 -12.78 27.69
C ARG A 1090 14.75 -13.80 28.27
N MET A 1091 13.63 -13.35 28.84
CA MET A 1091 12.57 -14.25 29.34
C MET A 1091 11.98 -15.13 28.24
N ILE A 1092 11.64 -14.55 27.07
CA ILE A 1092 11.15 -15.29 25.90
C ILE A 1092 12.05 -16.48 25.58
N HIS A 1093 13.37 -16.23 25.50
CA HIS A 1093 14.30 -17.27 25.07
C HIS A 1093 14.72 -18.24 26.18
N SER A 1094 14.56 -17.86 27.45
CA SER A 1094 14.79 -18.76 28.60
C SER A 1094 13.68 -19.79 28.83
N ALA A 1095 12.51 -19.60 28.20
CA ALA A 1095 11.36 -20.50 28.31
C ALA A 1095 11.40 -21.70 27.34
N MET A 1096 12.50 -21.88 26.58
CA MET A 1096 12.73 -23.09 25.79
C MET A 1096 12.89 -24.29 26.74
N PRO A 1097 12.15 -25.40 26.54
CA PRO A 1097 12.04 -26.44 27.54
C PRO A 1097 13.40 -27.06 27.85
N GLU A 1098 13.73 -27.11 29.14
CA GLU A 1098 14.68 -28.07 29.67
C GLU A 1098 14.32 -29.45 29.13
N GLY A 1099 15.32 -30.13 28.57
CA GLY A 1099 15.13 -31.25 27.67
C GLY A 1099 14.29 -32.40 28.21
N GLU A 1100 13.46 -32.94 27.33
CA GLU A 1100 13.30 -34.38 27.26
C GLU A 1100 14.47 -34.92 26.43
N GLY A 1101 15.29 -35.74 27.09
CA GLY A 1101 16.48 -36.33 26.51
C GLY A 1101 16.16 -37.12 25.25
N SER A 1102 16.79 -36.73 24.15
CA SER A 1102 17.26 -37.69 23.14
C SER A 1102 18.66 -37.27 22.71
N GLU A 1103 19.62 -38.14 23.00
CA GLU A 1103 21.01 -38.06 22.55
C GLU A 1103 21.09 -38.31 21.04
N ASP A 1104 20.51 -37.45 20.19
CA ASP A 1104 20.78 -37.49 18.74
C ASP A 1104 20.36 -36.16 18.09
N SER A 1105 21.28 -35.20 18.09
CA SER A 1105 21.16 -33.98 17.28
C SER A 1105 22.52 -33.67 16.66
N GLU A 1106 22.71 -34.21 15.46
CA GLU A 1106 23.88 -34.04 14.59
C GLU A 1106 24.16 -32.55 14.25
N LEU A 1107 23.21 -31.66 14.52
CA LEU A 1107 23.27 -30.21 14.31
C LEU A 1107 24.25 -29.47 15.25
N LEU A 1108 24.54 -30.00 16.44
CA LEU A 1108 25.49 -29.38 17.38
C LEU A 1108 26.97 -29.69 17.06
N ARG A 1109 27.25 -30.66 16.17
CA ARG A 1109 28.62 -30.99 15.74
C ARG A 1109 29.13 -30.06 14.64
N VAL A 1110 28.23 -29.57 13.78
CA VAL A 1110 28.57 -28.70 12.64
C VAL A 1110 28.83 -27.24 13.06
N ALA A 1111 28.32 -26.81 14.22
CA ALA A 1111 28.57 -25.46 14.74
C ALA A 1111 29.90 -25.32 15.53
N ARG A 1112 30.68 -26.40 15.66
CA ARG A 1112 32.00 -26.39 16.34
C ARG A 1112 33.17 -26.80 15.44
N GLU A 1113 32.93 -27.05 14.16
CA GLU A 1113 33.92 -27.10 13.08
C GLU A 1113 33.78 -25.83 12.22
#